data_AF-A0AAU5K8A8-F1
#
_entry.id   AF-A0AAU5K8A8-F1
#
_cell.length_a   1.000
_cell.length_b   1.000
_cell.length_c   1.000
_cell.angle_alpha   90.00
_cell.angle_beta   90.00
_cell.angle_gamma   90.00
#
_symmetry.space_group_name_H-M   'P 1'
#
loop_
_entity.id
_entity.type
_entity.pdbx_description
1 polymer ?
#
loop_
_entity_poly.entity_id
_entity_poly.type
_entity_poly.pdbx_seq_one_letter_code
_entity_poly.pdbx_strand_id
1 'polypeptide(L)'
;MPTRPDLNVSFYDHLDPKATAGVYTITVEHRLSKDGQAIDADVKLPKASDSYEIRAAQFVLDPSSVHATFPPTGAVGRYTHVLPHITLSRAILPWERQLLGRMAAKEPWLALLVLAAGEVDDDPDAQGEFTTRPISELREPGDGIHGPKLTGTIDGSNPCRTIDLPVSVFHAVVARQDELFHLTHMRDVHTAAQRLDNGEILTEGEYAVLAANRFPRSPGSYAVHLVSLEGWLGRLAPDSLPATEKVRLCSLWSWNFTNDPEGTLDPAGLLRNLVAPGHTDPENLALRLAPTGEPSPSPEVEQARTRLHRGYTAVAYRTLAGEDTYAWYRGPCTPLTAPELPVEATQGPHTTADHALIYDREYGLFDVSYAAAWTLGRAIALADPDYSSEVVEARRELANRAATLLALSADPARAMVDPDEPAGSAALRELAAPGFGRGLLEALRAPAVQGPPPVRVLRRTRLETPALLAEPRARQSLLTLAQDTTPTMPDWLERLGLLNGVPFAHLVPDPRMLPPESLRAFRIDPAWIHALVAGAADVAAHTTIDHDLHPVLTERLSRAGTALPVAGLLMNSELVRAWPVFDILATTADGEPVGELRRDHLAPDVLLVLWDAVPDQIAIREPGQGIHFGINSVERISLRHLTGSRVGYPTDTEFPDPGAPGSGTVFDYLRPGRGGALPDVLDLGGAGGLVRALSAACLPSGELSPGQFALELVNAPLEQLLLPPTVRRDCVADTIAQYGQGAEFGATDPLLVKNEGPSSTVTRIAYLRFDTTQLPPPEQIGKALLRVYAAAQDEGAFDLKAYATGNDWDESTLAWANKPALSASPVATARVGAVDAWAWLEFDITAHLRQHSGDELSVALSKDQAARQLARIISREAAADQPHLSITITQPTLNSGEER
;
A
#
# COMPACT_ATOMS: atom_id res chain seq x y z
N MET A 1 -11.90 2.58 8.44
CA MET A 1 -12.68 1.37 8.07
C MET A 1 -11.70 0.23 7.85
N PRO A 2 -12.04 -1.04 8.11
CA PRO A 2 -11.14 -2.13 7.77
C PRO A 2 -11.06 -2.19 6.25
N THR A 3 -9.89 -1.85 5.71
CA THR A 3 -9.47 -2.30 4.39
C THR A 3 -9.85 -3.77 4.29
N ARG A 4 -10.68 -4.15 3.31
CA ARG A 4 -10.95 -5.58 3.07
C ARG A 4 -9.58 -6.26 3.02
N PRO A 5 -9.30 -7.26 3.88
CA PRO A 5 -7.98 -7.86 3.87
C PRO A 5 -7.80 -8.47 2.48
N ASP A 6 -6.77 -8.00 1.77
CA ASP A 6 -6.40 -8.49 0.44
C ASP A 6 -6.04 -9.98 0.48
N LEU A 7 -5.85 -10.53 1.70
CA LEU A 7 -5.47 -11.90 1.97
C LEU A 7 -6.13 -12.42 3.26
N ASN A 8 -6.76 -13.60 3.22
CA ASN A 8 -7.24 -14.31 4.40
C ASN A 8 -6.31 -15.50 4.68
N VAL A 9 -5.65 -15.50 5.84
CA VAL A 9 -4.71 -16.55 6.24
C VAL A 9 -5.24 -17.25 7.49
N SER A 10 -5.40 -18.57 7.38
CA SER A 10 -5.71 -19.43 8.53
C SER A 10 -4.46 -20.14 9.02
N PHE A 11 -4.28 -20.16 10.34
CA PHE A 11 -3.22 -20.90 11.02
C PHE A 11 -3.81 -22.15 11.65
N TYR A 12 -3.30 -23.31 11.24
CA TYR A 12 -3.66 -24.61 11.78
C TYR A 12 -2.46 -25.21 12.54
N ASP A 13 -2.72 -25.91 13.63
CA ASP A 13 -1.67 -26.46 14.48
C ASP A 13 -0.80 -27.50 13.78
N HIS A 14 -1.43 -28.36 12.96
CA HIS A 14 -0.78 -29.45 12.24
C HIS A 14 -1.71 -30.01 11.16
N LEU A 15 -1.13 -30.73 10.20
CA LEU A 15 -1.86 -31.49 9.19
C LEU A 15 -1.59 -32.99 9.38
N ASP A 16 -2.60 -33.71 9.88
CA ASP A 16 -2.51 -35.16 10.13
C ASP A 16 -2.55 -35.99 8.84
N PRO A 17 -1.49 -36.75 8.50
CA PRO A 17 -1.55 -37.70 7.39
C PRO A 17 -2.47 -38.87 7.70
N LYS A 18 -3.31 -39.25 6.71
CA LYS A 18 -4.14 -40.46 6.78
C LYS A 18 -3.30 -41.73 6.93
N ALA A 19 -2.10 -41.73 6.37
CA ALA A 19 -1.10 -42.78 6.56
C ALA A 19 0.30 -42.16 6.48
N THR A 20 1.16 -42.54 7.41
CA THR A 20 2.54 -42.06 7.53
C THR A 20 3.48 -42.84 6.62
N ALA A 21 4.71 -42.38 6.44
CA ALA A 21 5.75 -43.14 5.77
C ALA A 21 6.06 -44.43 6.54
N GLY A 22 6.25 -45.54 5.81
CA GLY A 22 6.54 -46.84 6.41
C GLY A 22 6.06 -48.01 5.56
N VAL A 23 6.41 -49.21 6.02
CA VAL A 23 5.96 -50.46 5.40
C VAL A 23 4.66 -50.92 6.05
N TYR A 24 3.63 -51.08 5.23
CA TYR A 24 2.30 -51.54 5.62
C TYR A 24 2.07 -52.94 5.07
N THR A 25 1.44 -53.79 5.88
CA THR A 25 1.04 -55.13 5.46
C THR A 25 -0.47 -55.18 5.36
N ILE A 26 -0.99 -55.37 4.15
CA ILE A 26 -2.41 -55.70 3.94
C ILE A 26 -2.57 -57.19 4.18
N THR A 27 -3.48 -57.57 5.08
CA THR A 27 -3.83 -58.97 5.30
C THR A 27 -5.30 -59.17 4.97
N VAL A 28 -5.57 -60.06 4.02
CA VAL A 28 -6.92 -60.50 3.65
C VAL A 28 -7.20 -61.82 4.36
N GLU A 29 -8.25 -61.82 5.19
CA GLU A 29 -8.76 -62.98 5.91
C GLU A 29 -10.20 -63.25 5.48
N HIS A 30 -10.50 -64.48 5.09
CA HIS A 30 -11.87 -64.93 4.85
C HIS A 30 -12.40 -65.61 6.11
N ARG A 31 -13.59 -65.23 6.55
CA ARG A 31 -14.31 -65.88 7.64
C ARG A 31 -15.59 -66.50 7.11
N LEU A 32 -15.72 -67.81 7.22
CA LEU A 32 -16.94 -68.53 6.85
C LEU A 32 -17.84 -68.64 8.08
N SER A 33 -19.05 -68.09 7.98
CA SER A 33 -20.07 -68.24 9.01
C SER A 33 -21.37 -68.79 8.44
N LYS A 34 -22.05 -69.65 9.21
CA LYS A 34 -23.43 -70.08 8.97
C LYS A 34 -24.25 -69.79 10.21
N ASP A 35 -25.40 -69.14 10.04
CA ASP A 35 -26.32 -68.77 11.14
C ASP A 35 -25.64 -67.99 12.28
N GLY A 36 -24.68 -67.12 11.93
CA GLY A 36 -23.91 -66.32 12.89
C GLY A 36 -22.80 -67.07 13.63
N GLN A 37 -22.62 -68.38 13.38
CA GLN A 37 -21.53 -69.18 13.93
C GLN A 37 -20.43 -69.40 12.89
N ALA A 38 -19.17 -69.25 13.31
CA ALA A 38 -18.02 -69.55 12.47
C ALA A 38 -17.96 -71.05 12.17
N ILE A 39 -17.97 -71.42 10.89
CA ILE A 39 -17.91 -72.82 10.43
C ILE A 39 -16.50 -73.23 9.97
N ASP A 40 -15.58 -72.29 9.94
CA ASP A 40 -14.15 -72.47 9.66
C ASP A 40 -13.28 -72.47 10.94
N ALA A 41 -13.91 -72.63 12.11
CA ALA A 41 -13.22 -72.59 13.40
C ALA A 41 -12.12 -73.67 13.52
N ASP A 42 -12.39 -74.87 12.99
CA ASP A 42 -11.49 -76.03 13.07
C ASP A 42 -10.42 -76.03 11.96
N VAL A 43 -10.68 -75.38 10.83
CA VAL A 43 -9.74 -75.23 9.69
C VAL A 43 -9.93 -73.85 9.07
N LYS A 44 -9.10 -72.89 9.49
CA LYS A 44 -9.15 -71.52 8.96
C LYS A 44 -8.69 -71.49 7.50
N LEU A 45 -9.35 -70.65 6.70
CA LEU A 45 -8.90 -70.36 5.35
C LEU A 45 -7.52 -69.66 5.39
N PRO A 46 -6.63 -69.93 4.40
CA PRO A 46 -5.33 -69.30 4.36
C PRO A 46 -5.46 -67.78 4.23
N LYS A 47 -4.63 -67.07 5.00
CA LYS A 47 -4.50 -65.61 4.90
C LYS A 47 -3.65 -65.28 3.69
N ALA A 48 -4.06 -64.30 2.91
CA ALA A 48 -3.19 -63.65 1.94
C ALA A 48 -2.65 -62.36 2.57
N SER A 49 -1.34 -62.17 2.54
CA SER A 49 -0.71 -60.93 3.01
C SER A 49 0.18 -60.39 1.90
N ASP A 50 0.13 -59.08 1.72
CA ASP A 50 1.03 -58.35 0.83
C ASP A 50 1.54 -57.09 1.55
N SER A 51 2.75 -56.66 1.21
CA SER A 51 3.39 -55.50 1.85
C SER A 51 3.63 -54.41 0.82
N TYR A 52 3.27 -53.17 1.18
CA TYR A 52 3.58 -51.98 0.38
C TYR A 52 4.25 -50.93 1.25
N GLU A 53 5.06 -50.07 0.64
CA GLU A 53 5.77 -48.99 1.32
C GLU A 53 5.16 -47.64 0.93
N ILE A 54 4.78 -46.84 1.93
CA ILE A 54 4.50 -45.42 1.73
C ILE A 54 5.81 -44.67 1.87
N ARG A 55 6.25 -44.03 0.78
CA ARG A 55 7.52 -43.27 0.74
C ARG A 55 7.27 -41.80 1.04
N ALA A 56 8.18 -41.20 1.80
CA ALA A 56 8.28 -39.77 2.06
C ALA A 56 9.75 -39.33 1.96
N ALA A 57 9.99 -38.02 1.89
CA ALA A 57 11.35 -37.49 1.99
C ALA A 57 11.97 -37.93 3.33
N GLN A 58 13.26 -38.27 3.31
CA GLN A 58 13.96 -38.76 4.51
C GLN A 58 15.39 -38.21 4.61
N PHE A 59 16.16 -38.25 3.51
CA PHE A 59 17.56 -37.83 3.48
C PHE A 59 17.89 -36.76 2.42
N VAL A 60 16.95 -36.53 1.50
CA VAL A 60 17.03 -35.53 0.43
C VAL A 60 15.68 -34.88 0.30
N LEU A 61 15.67 -33.56 0.11
CA LEU A 61 14.49 -32.77 -0.18
C LEU A 61 14.58 -32.22 -1.60
N ASP A 62 13.49 -32.30 -2.37
CA ASP A 62 13.42 -31.68 -3.68
C ASP A 62 13.37 -30.15 -3.52
N PRO A 63 14.19 -29.36 -4.25
CA PRO A 63 14.17 -27.90 -4.13
C PRO A 63 12.80 -27.26 -4.33
N SER A 64 11.91 -27.83 -5.15
CA SER A 64 10.54 -27.33 -5.35
C SER A 64 9.63 -27.47 -4.12
N SER A 65 10.05 -28.26 -3.13
CA SER A 65 9.35 -28.38 -1.86
C SER A 65 9.55 -27.17 -0.95
N VAL A 66 10.57 -26.35 -1.20
CA VAL A 66 10.81 -25.09 -0.50
C VAL A 66 10.12 -23.98 -1.26
N HIS A 67 9.11 -23.38 -0.64
CA HIS A 67 8.40 -22.24 -1.19
C HIS A 67 9.19 -20.96 -0.96
N ALA A 68 9.66 -20.75 0.28
CA ALA A 68 10.46 -19.59 0.66
C ALA A 68 11.26 -19.82 1.95
N THR A 69 12.26 -18.96 2.16
CA THR A 69 13.09 -18.90 3.38
C THR A 69 13.20 -17.45 3.84
N PHE A 70 13.14 -17.23 5.14
CA PHE A 70 13.38 -15.91 5.73
C PHE A 70 14.36 -16.00 6.91
N PRO A 71 15.36 -15.10 7.03
CA PRO A 71 15.76 -14.13 6.02
C PRO A 71 16.09 -14.76 4.65
N PRO A 72 15.96 -14.03 3.53
CA PRO A 72 16.27 -14.57 2.21
C PRO A 72 17.75 -14.98 2.11
N THR A 73 18.04 -15.93 1.22
CA THR A 73 19.42 -16.42 1.01
C THR A 73 20.34 -15.27 0.57
N GLY A 74 21.44 -15.07 1.29
CA GLY A 74 22.44 -14.03 1.02
C GLY A 74 22.02 -12.62 1.45
N ALA A 75 20.89 -12.46 2.13
CA ALA A 75 20.41 -11.15 2.56
C ALA A 75 21.30 -10.54 3.66
N VAL A 76 21.40 -9.22 3.68
CA VAL A 76 22.11 -8.43 4.69
C VAL A 76 21.13 -7.43 5.28
N GLY A 77 20.99 -7.40 6.59
CA GLY A 77 20.07 -6.48 7.25
C GLY A 77 19.98 -6.68 8.76
N ARG A 78 19.09 -5.93 9.40
CA ARG A 78 18.85 -6.02 10.85
C ARG A 78 17.88 -7.16 11.16
N TYR A 79 18.42 -8.32 11.51
CA TYR A 79 17.65 -9.53 11.81
C TYR A 79 17.59 -9.87 13.31
N THR A 80 18.10 -9.00 14.17
CA THR A 80 18.20 -9.17 15.63
C THR A 80 16.88 -9.59 16.30
N HIS A 81 15.74 -9.17 15.75
CA HIS A 81 14.40 -9.44 16.29
C HIS A 81 13.60 -10.44 15.45
N VAL A 82 14.22 -11.08 14.48
CA VAL A 82 13.59 -12.05 13.57
C VAL A 82 13.92 -13.46 14.04
N LEU A 83 12.92 -14.33 14.02
CA LEU A 83 13.10 -15.79 14.09
C LEU A 83 13.16 -16.33 12.64
N PRO A 84 14.31 -16.84 12.19
CA PRO A 84 14.42 -17.42 10.87
C PRO A 84 13.41 -18.56 10.66
N HIS A 85 12.82 -18.65 9.47
CA HIS A 85 11.78 -19.63 9.16
C HIS A 85 11.84 -20.09 7.70
N ILE A 86 11.22 -21.23 7.43
CA ILE A 86 11.07 -21.81 6.10
C ILE A 86 9.60 -22.14 5.83
N THR A 87 9.15 -21.83 4.63
CA THR A 87 7.82 -22.19 4.11
C THR A 87 7.98 -23.33 3.11
N LEU A 88 7.23 -24.42 3.31
CA LEU A 88 7.28 -25.63 2.49
C LEU A 88 5.97 -25.78 1.71
N SER A 89 6.10 -25.97 0.39
CA SER A 89 4.96 -26.15 -0.54
C SER A 89 4.16 -27.42 -0.26
N ARG A 90 4.78 -28.41 0.40
CA ARG A 90 4.12 -29.65 0.82
C ARG A 90 3.75 -29.55 2.29
N ALA A 91 2.53 -29.07 2.56
CA ALA A 91 2.03 -28.83 3.92
C ALA A 91 2.20 -30.01 4.87
N ILE A 92 2.01 -31.24 4.40
CA ILE A 92 2.04 -32.42 5.27
C ILE A 92 3.46 -32.87 5.67
N LEU A 93 4.50 -32.38 4.97
CA LEU A 93 5.88 -32.87 5.06
C LEU A 93 6.43 -33.00 6.49
N PRO A 94 6.26 -32.02 7.40
CA PRO A 94 6.78 -32.14 8.77
C PRO A 94 6.13 -33.26 9.60
N TRP A 95 4.97 -33.77 9.19
CA TRP A 95 4.20 -34.79 9.90
C TRP A 95 4.14 -36.14 9.17
N GLU A 96 4.75 -36.28 7.98
CA GLU A 96 4.75 -37.54 7.22
C GLU A 96 5.50 -38.69 7.92
N ARG A 97 6.41 -38.36 8.84
CA ARG A 97 7.23 -39.34 9.58
C ARG A 97 7.01 -39.19 11.07
N GLN A 98 6.96 -40.32 11.78
CA GLN A 98 6.78 -40.35 13.23
C GLN A 98 8.11 -40.47 13.96
N LEU A 99 8.29 -39.70 15.03
CA LEU A 99 9.44 -39.84 15.94
C LEU A 99 9.27 -40.98 16.97
N LEU A 100 8.02 -41.34 17.32
CA LEU A 100 7.72 -42.23 18.47
C LEU A 100 7.03 -43.57 18.15
N GLY A 101 6.76 -43.89 16.89
CA GLY A 101 6.05 -45.13 16.51
C GLY A 101 4.65 -45.28 17.15
N ARG A 102 4.06 -44.18 17.64
CA ARG A 102 2.67 -44.08 18.10
C ARG A 102 1.98 -43.00 17.28
N MET A 103 0.78 -43.29 16.76
CA MET A 103 -0.04 -42.35 15.98
C MET A 103 -0.49 -41.08 16.72
N ALA A 104 -0.14 -40.91 17.99
CA ALA A 104 -0.57 -39.78 18.82
C ALA A 104 0.49 -38.67 18.98
N ALA A 105 1.73 -38.85 18.48
CA ALA A 105 2.75 -37.83 18.60
C ALA A 105 2.61 -36.79 17.48
N LYS A 106 2.24 -35.56 17.86
CA LYS A 106 2.06 -34.40 16.95
C LYS A 106 3.38 -33.67 16.63
N GLU A 107 4.50 -34.22 17.10
CA GLU A 107 5.84 -33.63 16.99
C GLU A 107 6.35 -33.75 15.55
N PRO A 108 6.79 -32.65 14.91
CA PRO A 108 7.38 -32.71 13.58
C PRO A 108 8.74 -33.44 13.62
N TRP A 109 9.07 -34.20 12.57
CA TRP A 109 10.38 -34.85 12.45
C TRP A 109 11.50 -33.91 11.96
N LEU A 110 11.16 -32.64 11.73
CA LEU A 110 12.02 -31.60 11.18
C LEU A 110 12.20 -30.46 12.19
N ALA A 111 13.37 -29.84 12.17
CA ALA A 111 13.63 -28.61 12.90
C ALA A 111 14.60 -27.69 12.14
N LEU A 112 14.56 -26.40 12.45
CA LEU A 112 15.55 -25.42 11.98
C LEU A 112 16.62 -25.18 13.03
N LEU A 113 17.88 -25.26 12.62
CA LEU A 113 19.02 -24.83 13.42
C LEU A 113 19.61 -23.56 12.81
N VAL A 114 19.74 -22.51 13.61
CA VAL A 114 20.42 -21.27 13.24
C VAL A 114 21.79 -21.28 13.87
N LEU A 115 22.83 -21.21 13.03
CA LEU A 115 24.23 -21.45 13.39
C LEU A 115 25.06 -20.25 12.95
N ALA A 116 25.80 -19.66 13.87
CA ALA A 116 26.69 -18.52 13.59
C ALA A 116 28.04 -19.00 13.04
N ALA A 117 28.79 -18.09 12.42
CA ALA A 117 30.17 -18.36 12.00
C ALA A 117 31.01 -18.91 13.17
N GLY A 118 31.73 -20.00 12.91
CA GLY A 118 32.58 -20.72 13.86
C GLY A 118 31.89 -21.79 14.72
N GLU A 119 30.57 -21.99 14.58
CA GLU A 119 29.84 -23.00 15.35
C GLU A 119 29.75 -24.38 14.69
N VAL A 120 30.02 -24.46 13.39
CA VAL A 120 29.98 -25.68 12.57
C VAL A 120 31.38 -25.95 12.03
N ASP A 121 31.87 -27.17 12.22
CA ASP A 121 33.21 -27.53 11.75
C ASP A 121 33.27 -27.59 10.21
N ASP A 122 32.20 -28.08 9.59
CA ASP A 122 32.05 -28.21 8.13
C ASP A 122 31.73 -26.85 7.45
N ASP A 123 31.37 -25.81 8.21
CA ASP A 123 30.97 -24.49 7.70
C ASP A 123 31.43 -23.36 8.65
N PRO A 124 32.74 -23.08 8.72
CA PRO A 124 33.29 -22.11 9.67
C PRO A 124 32.84 -20.67 9.40
N ASP A 125 32.48 -20.33 8.16
CA ASP A 125 32.07 -18.98 7.75
C ASP A 125 30.54 -18.82 7.67
N ALA A 126 29.77 -19.83 8.11
CA ALA A 126 28.30 -19.85 8.11
C ALA A 126 27.69 -19.51 6.73
N GLN A 127 28.20 -20.13 5.68
CA GLN A 127 27.74 -19.98 4.30
C GLN A 127 26.61 -20.95 3.93
N GLY A 128 26.16 -21.79 4.85
CA GLY A 128 25.16 -22.83 4.63
C GLY A 128 25.75 -24.08 3.97
N GLU A 129 27.04 -24.33 4.17
CA GLU A 129 27.76 -25.47 3.58
C GLU A 129 27.39 -26.79 4.27
N PHE A 130 27.57 -27.89 3.54
CA PHE A 130 27.31 -29.24 4.03
C PHE A 130 28.25 -30.24 3.37
N THR A 131 28.52 -31.34 4.06
CA THR A 131 29.29 -32.45 3.49
C THR A 131 28.35 -33.55 2.99
N THR A 132 28.55 -33.98 1.75
CA THR A 132 27.80 -35.13 1.21
C THR A 132 28.48 -36.44 1.63
N ARG A 133 27.76 -37.29 2.37
CA ARG A 133 28.25 -38.57 2.90
C ARG A 133 27.23 -39.68 2.60
N PRO A 134 27.64 -40.96 2.44
CA PRO A 134 26.69 -42.06 2.32
C PRO A 134 25.90 -42.23 3.64
N ILE A 135 24.65 -42.69 3.56
CA ILE A 135 23.79 -42.87 4.74
C ILE A 135 24.41 -43.84 5.76
N SER A 136 25.24 -44.79 5.33
CA SER A 136 26.00 -45.65 6.24
C SER A 136 26.90 -44.84 7.18
N GLU A 137 27.56 -43.78 6.68
CA GLU A 137 28.42 -42.88 7.47
C GLU A 137 27.63 -41.86 8.28
N LEU A 138 26.34 -41.63 7.96
CA LEU A 138 25.44 -40.89 8.83
C LEU A 138 25.06 -41.74 10.06
N ARG A 139 24.72 -43.01 9.84
CA ARG A 139 24.29 -43.94 10.90
C ARG A 139 25.42 -44.32 11.85
N GLU A 140 26.60 -44.58 11.29
CA GLU A 140 27.79 -45.04 12.00
C GLU A 140 29.00 -44.15 11.64
N PRO A 141 29.07 -42.91 12.16
CA PRO A 141 30.06 -41.91 11.74
C PRO A 141 31.49 -42.15 12.26
N GLY A 142 31.72 -43.13 13.14
CA GLY A 142 33.02 -43.45 13.73
C GLY A 142 33.15 -43.00 15.20
N ASP A 143 34.38 -43.09 15.74
CA ASP A 143 34.66 -42.77 17.15
C ASP A 143 34.53 -41.27 17.44
N GLY A 144 33.84 -40.91 18.53
CA GLY A 144 33.67 -39.52 19.00
C GLY A 144 32.64 -38.68 18.24
N ILE A 145 31.89 -39.28 17.31
CA ILE A 145 30.77 -38.66 16.59
C ILE A 145 29.52 -39.52 16.79
N HIS A 146 28.39 -38.90 17.10
CA HIS A 146 27.11 -39.56 17.26
C HIS A 146 26.24 -39.37 16.01
N GLY A 147 25.71 -40.48 15.48
CA GLY A 147 24.69 -40.49 14.43
C GLY A 147 23.27 -40.79 14.95
N PRO A 148 22.24 -40.59 14.11
CA PRO A 148 20.85 -40.91 14.44
C PRO A 148 20.60 -42.41 14.59
N LYS A 149 19.75 -42.79 15.55
CA LYS A 149 19.26 -44.17 15.72
C LYS A 149 18.10 -44.48 14.79
N LEU A 150 18.39 -44.60 13.50
CA LEU A 150 17.39 -44.89 12.47
C LEU A 150 16.94 -46.36 12.50
N THR A 151 15.66 -46.59 12.23
CA THR A 151 15.04 -47.92 12.14
C THR A 151 14.51 -48.19 10.72
N GLY A 152 14.30 -49.45 10.35
CA GLY A 152 13.82 -49.85 9.02
C GLY A 152 14.91 -50.24 8.01
N THR A 153 14.47 -50.70 6.84
CA THR A 153 15.36 -51.11 5.74
C THR A 153 15.80 -49.88 4.95
N ILE A 154 17.03 -49.42 5.21
CA ILE A 154 17.60 -48.22 4.57
C ILE A 154 18.82 -48.63 3.75
N ASP A 155 18.84 -48.23 2.47
CA ASP A 155 20.00 -48.41 1.61
C ASP A 155 21.11 -47.42 2.00
N GLY A 156 22.11 -47.93 2.71
CA GLY A 156 23.22 -47.13 3.23
C GLY A 156 24.14 -46.53 2.16
N SER A 157 24.06 -47.00 0.92
CA SER A 157 24.92 -46.52 -0.17
C SER A 157 24.48 -45.17 -0.76
N ASN A 158 23.22 -44.79 -0.55
CA ASN A 158 22.69 -43.53 -1.07
C ASN A 158 23.35 -42.33 -0.37
N PRO A 159 23.64 -41.24 -1.11
CA PRO A 159 24.22 -40.03 -0.54
C PRO A 159 23.17 -39.23 0.25
N CYS A 160 23.63 -38.55 1.29
CA CYS A 160 22.87 -37.57 2.04
C CYS A 160 23.76 -36.37 2.41
N ARG A 161 23.14 -35.23 2.66
CA ARG A 161 23.84 -34.02 3.11
C ARG A 161 23.93 -34.03 4.63
N THR A 162 25.10 -33.74 5.17
CA THR A 162 25.37 -33.85 6.59
C THR A 162 26.16 -32.67 7.12
N ILE A 163 25.96 -32.37 8.40
CA ILE A 163 26.72 -31.37 9.16
C ILE A 163 27.20 -32.01 10.47
N ASP A 164 28.44 -31.73 10.85
CA ASP A 164 29.02 -32.14 12.12
C ASP A 164 29.08 -30.93 13.08
N LEU A 165 28.46 -31.08 14.25
CA LEU A 165 28.34 -30.05 15.27
C LEU A 165 28.92 -30.53 16.60
N PRO A 166 29.64 -29.68 17.37
CA PRO A 166 29.95 -30.00 18.76
C PRO A 166 28.66 -30.25 19.57
N VAL A 167 28.65 -31.27 20.44
CA VAL A 167 27.50 -31.58 21.30
C VAL A 167 27.06 -30.37 22.14
N SER A 168 28.02 -29.55 22.58
CA SER A 168 27.75 -28.30 23.30
C SER A 168 26.92 -27.30 22.49
N VAL A 169 27.24 -27.12 21.21
CA VAL A 169 26.49 -26.25 20.29
C VAL A 169 25.13 -26.88 20.01
N PHE A 170 25.08 -28.17 19.66
CA PHE A 170 23.84 -28.89 19.36
C PHE A 170 22.80 -28.74 20.47
N HIS A 171 23.16 -29.04 21.73
CA HIS A 171 22.23 -28.90 22.86
C HIS A 171 21.89 -27.44 23.22
N ALA A 172 22.74 -26.48 22.87
CA ALA A 172 22.44 -25.07 23.08
C ALA A 172 21.32 -24.60 22.13
N VAL A 173 21.40 -24.98 20.85
CA VAL A 173 20.53 -24.44 19.78
C VAL A 173 19.32 -25.31 19.46
N VAL A 174 19.40 -26.64 19.59
CA VAL A 174 18.30 -27.53 19.22
C VAL A 174 17.06 -27.28 20.07
N ALA A 175 15.89 -27.37 19.44
CA ALA A 175 14.61 -27.36 20.13
C ALA A 175 14.47 -28.62 21.00
N ARG A 176 13.95 -28.46 22.23
CA ARG A 176 13.64 -29.60 23.09
C ARG A 176 12.41 -30.32 22.57
N GLN A 177 12.24 -31.58 22.96
CA GLN A 177 11.15 -32.41 22.45
C GLN A 177 9.76 -31.80 22.70
N ASP A 178 9.55 -31.19 23.87
CA ASP A 178 8.31 -30.52 24.26
C ASP A 178 8.09 -29.17 23.56
N GLU A 179 9.11 -28.62 22.91
CA GLU A 179 9.06 -27.34 22.20
C GLU A 179 8.79 -27.50 20.70
N LEU A 180 9.14 -28.66 20.12
CA LEU A 180 9.02 -28.93 18.68
C LEU A 180 7.62 -28.69 18.14
N PHE A 181 6.59 -29.00 18.94
CA PHE A 181 5.21 -28.82 18.56
C PHE A 181 4.86 -27.35 18.29
N HIS A 182 5.43 -26.39 19.04
CA HIS A 182 5.11 -24.97 18.89
C HIS A 182 5.84 -24.27 17.74
N LEU A 183 6.91 -24.88 17.22
CA LEU A 183 7.76 -24.29 16.18
C LEU A 183 7.32 -24.63 14.76
N THR A 184 6.26 -25.43 14.59
CA THR A 184 5.75 -25.83 13.28
C THR A 184 4.23 -25.70 13.24
N HIS A 185 3.70 -25.13 12.16
CA HIS A 185 2.27 -24.97 11.94
C HIS A 185 1.96 -25.07 10.44
N MET A 186 0.68 -25.20 10.10
CA MET A 186 0.19 -25.15 8.73
C MET A 186 -0.46 -23.79 8.48
N ARG A 187 -0.15 -23.20 7.33
CA ARG A 187 -0.74 -21.96 6.82
C ARG A 187 -1.64 -22.29 5.64
N ASP A 188 -2.87 -21.81 5.67
CA ASP A 188 -3.81 -21.94 4.57
C ASP A 188 -4.18 -20.54 4.07
N VAL A 189 -3.81 -20.26 2.83
CA VAL A 189 -3.91 -18.94 2.21
C VAL A 189 -5.08 -18.93 1.25
N HIS A 190 -6.01 -18.00 1.46
CA HIS A 190 -7.11 -17.72 0.54
C HIS A 190 -7.04 -16.25 0.08
N THR A 191 -6.86 -16.04 -1.22
CA THR A 191 -6.95 -14.70 -1.82
C THR A 191 -8.41 -14.33 -2.10
N ALA A 192 -8.84 -13.14 -1.67
CA ALA A 192 -9.95 -12.48 -2.33
C ALA A 192 -9.48 -12.02 -3.73
N ALA A 193 -10.37 -11.99 -4.73
CA ALA A 193 -9.98 -11.68 -6.10
C ALA A 193 -9.40 -10.26 -6.22
N GLN A 194 -8.10 -10.15 -6.50
CA GLN A 194 -7.46 -8.95 -7.03
C GLN A 194 -6.37 -9.29 -8.06
N ARG A 195 -6.19 -8.37 -9.01
CA ARG A 195 -5.09 -8.31 -9.97
C ARG A 195 -3.95 -7.55 -9.32
N LEU A 196 -2.75 -8.12 -9.27
CA LEU A 196 -1.44 -7.55 -9.59
C LEU A 196 -0.36 -8.60 -9.29
N ASP A 197 0.72 -8.59 -10.08
CA ASP A 197 1.86 -9.51 -9.98
C ASP A 197 2.93 -8.94 -9.02
N ASN A 198 3.23 -9.59 -7.89
CA ASN A 198 4.43 -9.28 -7.08
C ASN A 198 4.83 -10.33 -6.01
N GLY A 199 6.13 -10.68 -5.97
CA GLY A 199 6.84 -11.18 -4.77
C GLY A 199 6.79 -12.68 -4.47
N GLU A 200 7.11 -13.13 -3.25
CA GLU A 200 6.53 -14.40 -2.75
C GLU A 200 5.03 -14.16 -2.70
N ILE A 201 4.40 -14.45 -3.83
CA ILE A 201 2.96 -14.41 -3.98
C ILE A 201 2.49 -15.43 -2.95
N LEU A 202 1.79 -14.95 -1.92
CA LEU A 202 0.99 -15.82 -1.06
C LEU A 202 -0.08 -16.42 -1.96
N THR A 203 0.32 -17.45 -2.70
CA THR A 203 -0.52 -18.14 -3.66
C THR A 203 -1.52 -18.93 -2.86
N GLU A 204 -2.75 -18.95 -3.36
CA GLU A 204 -3.78 -19.79 -2.79
C GLU A 204 -3.26 -21.22 -2.63
N GLY A 205 -3.30 -21.74 -1.41
CA GLY A 205 -2.68 -23.01 -1.11
C GLY A 205 -2.38 -23.25 0.37
N GLU A 206 -2.02 -24.49 0.63
CA GLU A 206 -1.68 -25.02 1.94
C GLU A 206 -0.16 -25.18 2.06
N TYR A 207 0.42 -24.64 3.13
CA TYR A 207 1.86 -24.63 3.39
C TYR A 207 2.19 -25.14 4.78
N ALA A 208 3.37 -25.73 4.94
CA ALA A 208 3.97 -25.99 6.24
C ALA A 208 5.00 -24.91 6.53
N VAL A 209 4.97 -24.34 7.73
CA VAL A 209 5.91 -23.32 8.16
C VAL A 209 6.64 -23.81 9.39
N LEU A 210 7.98 -23.79 9.33
CA LEU A 210 8.83 -24.09 10.48
C LEU A 210 9.60 -22.84 10.86
N ALA A 211 9.50 -22.43 12.12
CA ALA A 211 10.26 -21.34 12.69
C ALA A 211 11.42 -21.89 13.53
N ALA A 212 12.54 -21.16 13.54
CA ALA A 212 13.63 -21.40 14.46
C ALA A 212 13.28 -20.87 15.86
N ASN A 213 14.05 -21.30 16.85
CA ASN A 213 13.96 -20.86 18.24
C ASN A 213 15.09 -19.90 18.64
N ARG A 214 15.95 -19.47 17.71
CA ARG A 214 17.15 -18.65 17.99
C ARG A 214 17.09 -17.32 17.25
N PHE A 215 17.36 -16.24 17.97
CA PHE A 215 17.56 -14.90 17.40
C PHE A 215 19.02 -14.70 16.96
N PRO A 216 19.28 -14.19 15.75
CA PRO A 216 20.63 -13.83 15.31
C PRO A 216 21.01 -12.46 15.88
N ARG A 217 21.33 -12.37 17.19
CA ARG A 217 21.55 -11.08 17.85
C ARG A 217 22.95 -10.49 17.64
N SER A 218 23.96 -11.34 17.51
CA SER A 218 25.33 -10.88 17.30
C SER A 218 25.55 -10.47 15.83
N PRO A 219 26.34 -9.42 15.55
CA PRO A 219 26.71 -9.09 14.18
C PRO A 219 27.46 -10.26 13.50
N GLY A 220 27.17 -10.53 12.23
CA GLY A 220 27.89 -11.53 11.44
C GLY A 220 26.99 -12.44 10.60
N SER A 221 27.62 -13.42 9.96
CA SER A 221 26.96 -14.40 9.10
C SER A 221 26.34 -15.54 9.91
N TYR A 222 25.16 -15.97 9.48
CA TYR A 222 24.40 -17.07 10.04
C TYR A 222 23.96 -18.02 8.93
N ALA A 223 24.12 -19.31 9.17
CA ALA A 223 23.61 -20.40 8.36
C ALA A 223 22.38 -20.99 9.04
N VAL A 224 21.35 -21.31 8.26
CA VAL A 224 20.16 -22.02 8.74
C VAL A 224 20.08 -23.37 8.06
N HIS A 225 19.94 -24.43 8.86
CA HIS A 225 19.81 -25.79 8.36
C HIS A 225 18.45 -26.39 8.78
N LEU A 226 17.70 -26.87 7.79
CA LEU A 226 16.57 -27.77 8.00
C LEU A 226 17.12 -29.17 8.26
N VAL A 227 17.02 -29.66 9.49
CA VAL A 227 17.59 -30.94 9.90
C VAL A 227 16.52 -32.00 10.18
N SER A 228 16.86 -33.25 9.94
CA SER A 228 16.06 -34.41 10.37
C SER A 228 16.35 -34.76 11.83
N LEU A 229 15.30 -34.82 12.65
CA LEU A 229 15.35 -35.29 14.04
C LEU A 229 15.00 -36.78 14.18
N GLU A 230 14.80 -37.49 13.07
CA GLU A 230 14.54 -38.93 13.10
C GLU A 230 15.71 -39.68 13.78
N GLY A 231 15.40 -40.49 14.79
CA GLY A 231 16.41 -41.24 15.55
C GLY A 231 17.17 -40.43 16.60
N TRP A 232 16.78 -39.17 16.87
CA TRP A 232 17.38 -38.31 17.90
C TRP A 232 16.56 -38.20 19.19
N LEU A 233 15.36 -38.79 19.22
CA LEU A 233 14.50 -38.73 20.39
C LEU A 233 15.17 -39.32 21.64
N GLY A 234 14.97 -38.67 22.79
CA GLY A 234 15.66 -39.00 24.04
C GLY A 234 17.13 -38.55 24.10
N ARG A 235 17.68 -38.01 23.01
CA ARG A 235 19.02 -37.39 22.92
C ARG A 235 18.97 -35.90 22.57
N LEU A 236 17.79 -35.28 22.63
CA LEU A 236 17.63 -33.83 22.46
C LEU A 236 17.84 -33.08 23.78
N ALA A 237 17.57 -33.73 24.90
CA ALA A 237 17.69 -33.13 26.23
C ALA A 237 19.15 -32.76 26.55
N PRO A 238 19.39 -31.65 27.29
CA PRO A 238 20.72 -31.27 27.73
C PRO A 238 21.43 -32.41 28.46
N ASP A 239 22.76 -32.48 28.31
CA ASP A 239 23.63 -33.46 28.96
C ASP A 239 23.31 -34.94 28.64
N SER A 240 22.48 -35.22 27.64
CA SER A 240 22.17 -36.60 27.18
C SER A 240 23.29 -37.22 26.33
N LEU A 241 24.24 -36.41 25.86
CA LEU A 241 25.44 -36.81 25.13
C LEU A 241 26.69 -36.16 25.76
N PRO A 242 27.89 -36.76 25.62
CA PRO A 242 29.13 -36.20 26.14
C PRO A 242 29.52 -34.89 25.43
N ALA A 243 29.70 -33.80 26.18
CA ALA A 243 29.92 -32.45 25.61
C ALA A 243 31.20 -32.28 24.77
N THR A 244 32.18 -33.18 24.90
CA THR A 244 33.45 -33.17 24.15
C THR A 244 33.36 -33.86 22.79
N GLU A 245 32.23 -34.53 22.51
CA GLU A 245 31.99 -35.26 21.28
C GLU A 245 31.20 -34.40 20.27
N LYS A 246 30.96 -34.96 19.08
CA LYS A 246 30.20 -34.31 18.02
C LYS A 246 28.92 -35.06 17.68
N VAL A 247 28.01 -34.37 17.01
CA VAL A 247 26.77 -34.91 16.46
C VAL A 247 26.77 -34.70 14.96
N ARG A 248 26.50 -35.77 14.20
CA ARG A 248 26.29 -35.72 12.76
C ARG A 248 24.80 -35.71 12.44
N LEU A 249 24.30 -34.61 11.88
CA LEU A 249 22.90 -34.46 11.48
C LEU A 249 22.75 -34.57 9.96
N CYS A 250 21.58 -35.03 9.52
CA CYS A 250 21.17 -34.93 8.13
C CYS A 250 20.53 -33.55 7.88
N SER A 251 21.11 -32.75 6.99
CA SER A 251 20.59 -31.43 6.59
C SER A 251 19.88 -31.55 5.25
N LEU A 252 18.56 -31.37 5.25
CA LEU A 252 17.72 -31.50 4.05
C LEU A 252 17.77 -30.25 3.17
N TRP A 253 17.94 -29.09 3.79
CA TRP A 253 18.04 -27.78 3.15
C TRP A 253 18.92 -26.86 3.99
N SER A 254 19.61 -25.92 3.35
CA SER A 254 20.41 -24.90 4.02
C SER A 254 20.41 -23.59 3.23
N TRP A 255 20.55 -22.47 3.95
CA TRP A 255 20.78 -21.14 3.39
C TRP A 255 21.54 -20.27 4.39
N ASN A 256 22.00 -19.09 3.95
CA ASN A 256 22.71 -18.14 4.81
C ASN A 256 22.12 -16.73 4.71
N PHE A 257 22.42 -15.89 5.71
CA PHE A 257 22.18 -14.46 5.72
C PHE A 257 23.18 -13.77 6.66
N THR A 258 23.27 -12.44 6.62
CA THR A 258 24.12 -11.64 7.50
C THR A 258 23.26 -10.71 8.37
N ASN A 259 23.41 -10.84 9.69
CA ASN A 259 22.84 -9.88 10.64
C ASN A 259 23.82 -8.71 10.80
N ASP A 260 23.34 -7.52 10.46
CA ASP A 260 24.06 -6.27 10.63
C ASP A 260 23.21 -5.31 11.49
N PRO A 261 23.36 -5.33 12.83
CA PRO A 261 22.58 -4.49 13.74
C PRO A 261 22.82 -2.99 13.55
N GLU A 262 23.99 -2.62 13.05
CA GLU A 262 24.40 -1.24 12.74
C GLU A 262 24.21 -0.90 11.25
N GLY A 263 23.65 -1.83 10.48
CA GLY A 263 23.43 -1.68 9.05
C GLY A 263 22.52 -0.50 8.73
N THR A 264 22.80 0.17 7.62
CA THR A 264 22.14 1.42 7.19
C THR A 264 20.64 1.30 6.88
N LEU A 265 20.09 0.08 6.82
CA LEU A 265 18.69 -0.18 6.46
C LEU A 265 17.89 -0.63 7.70
N ASP A 266 17.39 0.35 8.46
CA ASP A 266 16.31 0.18 9.45
C ASP A 266 15.01 0.74 8.84
N PRO A 267 14.16 -0.08 8.19
CA PRO A 267 12.98 0.43 7.48
C PRO A 267 12.01 1.21 8.38
N ALA A 268 11.84 0.79 9.63
CA ALA A 268 11.00 1.49 10.60
C ALA A 268 11.61 2.85 10.99
N GLY A 269 12.93 2.91 11.18
CA GLY A 269 13.67 4.16 11.35
C GLY A 269 13.54 5.09 10.16
N LEU A 270 13.73 4.57 8.94
CA LEU A 270 13.65 5.33 7.69
C LEU A 270 12.24 5.90 7.49
N LEU A 271 11.18 5.09 7.57
CA LEU A 271 9.80 5.57 7.44
C LEU A 271 9.46 6.69 8.44
N ARG A 272 9.86 6.54 9.71
CA ARG A 272 9.67 7.58 10.73
C ARG A 272 10.41 8.86 10.37
N ASN A 273 11.64 8.75 9.90
CA ASN A 273 12.47 9.90 9.54
C ASN A 273 11.96 10.64 8.29
N LEU A 274 11.39 9.90 7.32
CA LEU A 274 10.80 10.50 6.10
C LEU A 274 9.67 11.48 6.42
N VAL A 275 8.86 11.19 7.43
CA VAL A 275 7.70 12.01 7.83
C VAL A 275 7.99 12.95 9.00
N ALA A 276 9.08 12.75 9.74
CA ALA A 276 9.42 13.51 10.94
C ALA A 276 9.37 15.05 10.78
N PRO A 277 9.80 15.65 9.65
CA PRO A 277 9.67 17.11 9.45
C PRO A 277 8.21 17.59 9.55
N GLY A 278 7.26 16.77 9.09
CA GLY A 278 5.81 17.06 9.12
C GLY A 278 5.18 17.05 10.50
N HIS A 279 5.82 16.44 11.51
CA HIS A 279 5.30 16.43 12.89
C HIS A 279 5.31 17.82 13.53
N THR A 280 6.23 18.70 13.10
CA THR A 280 6.33 20.07 13.61
C THR A 280 5.47 21.03 12.80
N ASP A 281 5.53 20.94 11.48
CA ASP A 281 4.73 21.69 10.53
C ASP A 281 4.48 20.81 9.29
N PRO A 282 3.22 20.47 8.96
CA PRO A 282 2.89 19.71 7.77
C PRO A 282 3.45 20.31 6.48
N GLU A 283 3.64 21.63 6.40
CA GLU A 283 4.21 22.27 5.22
C GLU A 283 5.68 21.89 4.97
N ASN A 284 6.37 21.31 5.95
CA ASN A 284 7.73 20.78 5.77
C ASN A 284 7.76 19.52 4.88
N LEU A 285 6.61 18.89 4.64
CA LEU A 285 6.45 17.80 3.67
C LEU A 285 6.11 18.32 2.27
N ALA A 286 5.95 19.63 2.06
CA ALA A 286 5.71 20.18 0.72
C ALA A 286 7.01 20.28 -0.09
N LEU A 287 6.95 20.01 -1.41
CA LEU A 287 8.11 20.16 -2.31
C LEU A 287 8.47 21.64 -2.52
N ARG A 288 9.36 22.19 -1.69
CA ARG A 288 9.82 23.59 -1.77
C ARG A 288 11.15 23.79 -1.06
N LEU A 289 11.78 24.95 -1.29
CA LEU A 289 12.92 25.40 -0.50
C LEU A 289 12.42 26.06 0.79
N ALA A 290 12.85 25.53 1.94
CA ALA A 290 12.61 26.19 3.21
C ALA A 290 13.47 27.47 3.29
N PRO A 291 12.87 28.66 3.50
CA PRO A 291 13.64 29.90 3.61
C PRO A 291 14.54 29.85 4.86
N THR A 292 15.84 30.04 4.66
CA THR A 292 16.83 30.05 5.75
C THR A 292 17.01 31.48 6.28
N GLY A 293 17.01 31.66 7.60
CA GLY A 293 17.20 32.96 8.26
C GLY A 293 15.94 33.54 8.91
N GLU A 294 16.13 34.45 9.87
CA GLU A 294 15.04 35.11 10.59
C GLU A 294 14.18 36.00 9.67
N PRO A 295 12.88 36.18 9.98
CA PRO A 295 12.02 37.11 9.27
C PRO A 295 12.63 38.53 9.28
N SER A 296 12.70 39.16 8.11
CA SER A 296 13.20 40.52 7.94
C SER A 296 12.04 41.44 7.57
N PRO A 297 11.98 42.68 8.08
CA PRO A 297 10.94 43.63 7.70
C PRO A 297 11.10 44.21 6.29
N SER A 298 12.13 43.83 5.52
CA SER A 298 12.33 44.32 4.15
C SER A 298 11.29 43.69 3.20
N PRO A 299 10.52 44.48 2.45
CA PRO A 299 9.50 43.96 1.53
C PRO A 299 10.09 43.02 0.46
N GLU A 300 11.32 43.26 0.01
CA GLU A 300 12.01 42.43 -0.98
C GLU A 300 12.39 41.06 -0.41
N VAL A 301 12.79 41.01 0.87
CA VAL A 301 13.11 39.74 1.56
C VAL A 301 11.83 38.95 1.79
N GLU A 302 10.75 39.62 2.21
CA GLU A 302 9.46 38.97 2.40
C GLU A 302 8.88 38.44 1.08
N GLN A 303 9.01 39.20 -0.01
CA GLN A 303 8.62 38.75 -1.35
C GLN A 303 9.44 37.54 -1.81
N ALA A 304 10.77 37.56 -1.62
CA ALA A 304 11.63 36.42 -1.96
C ALA A 304 11.22 35.17 -1.15
N ARG A 305 10.97 35.33 0.15
CA ARG A 305 10.49 34.24 1.02
C ARG A 305 9.13 33.71 0.57
N THR A 306 8.22 34.60 0.18
CA THR A 306 6.89 34.26 -0.37
C THR A 306 7.01 33.46 -1.67
N ARG A 307 7.93 33.84 -2.56
CA ARG A 307 8.21 33.09 -3.79
C ARG A 307 8.77 31.71 -3.50
N LEU A 308 9.73 31.57 -2.58
CA LEU A 308 10.25 30.27 -2.14
C LEU A 308 9.15 29.39 -1.52
N HIS A 309 8.28 29.98 -0.67
CA HIS A 309 7.14 29.30 -0.06
C HIS A 309 6.17 28.75 -1.13
N ARG A 310 5.95 29.51 -2.21
CA ARG A 310 5.16 29.12 -3.39
C ARG A 310 5.88 28.15 -4.35
N GLY A 311 7.08 27.67 -4.00
CA GLY A 311 7.84 26.65 -4.74
C GLY A 311 8.73 27.20 -5.85
N TYR A 312 8.92 28.52 -5.96
CA TYR A 312 9.84 29.10 -6.94
C TYR A 312 11.29 28.95 -6.49
N THR A 313 12.19 28.80 -7.46
CA THR A 313 13.64 28.83 -7.29
C THR A 313 14.22 29.90 -8.21
N ALA A 314 15.26 30.59 -7.76
CA ALA A 314 15.99 31.53 -8.60
C ALA A 314 16.93 30.76 -9.53
N VAL A 315 16.83 31.01 -10.83
CA VAL A 315 17.69 30.41 -11.86
C VAL A 315 18.45 31.49 -12.60
N ALA A 316 19.67 31.18 -13.06
CA ALA A 316 20.41 32.07 -13.95
C ALA A 316 19.65 32.22 -15.27
N TYR A 317 19.45 33.45 -15.71
CA TYR A 317 18.70 33.78 -16.91
C TYR A 317 19.48 34.77 -17.78
N ARG A 318 19.64 34.44 -19.05
CA ARG A 318 20.21 35.35 -20.04
C ARG A 318 19.07 35.90 -20.90
N THR A 319 18.89 37.21 -20.91
CA THR A 319 17.84 37.87 -21.70
C THR A 319 18.13 37.78 -23.20
N LEU A 320 17.12 38.03 -24.05
CA LEU A 320 17.33 38.14 -25.51
C LEU A 320 18.31 39.25 -25.90
N ALA A 321 18.45 40.28 -25.07
CA ALA A 321 19.45 41.33 -25.25
C ALA A 321 20.89 40.88 -24.89
N GLY A 322 21.05 39.68 -24.32
CA GLY A 322 22.33 39.11 -23.93
C GLY A 322 22.78 39.46 -22.51
N GLU A 323 21.91 40.08 -21.70
CA GLU A 323 22.21 40.45 -20.32
C GLU A 323 22.09 39.23 -19.41
N ASP A 324 23.07 39.06 -18.50
CA ASP A 324 23.04 38.01 -17.48
C ASP A 324 22.33 38.54 -16.22
N THR A 325 21.21 37.90 -15.87
CA THR A 325 20.37 38.20 -14.70
C THR A 325 19.87 36.90 -14.07
N TYR A 326 18.89 36.99 -13.18
CA TYR A 326 18.16 35.85 -12.64
C TYR A 326 16.67 35.95 -12.95
N ALA A 327 16.02 34.80 -13.00
CA ALA A 327 14.58 34.67 -13.15
C ALA A 327 14.02 33.68 -12.12
N TRP A 328 12.73 33.77 -11.87
CA TRP A 328 12.01 32.76 -11.11
C TRP A 328 11.66 31.59 -12.01
N TYR A 329 11.87 30.38 -11.51
CA TYR A 329 11.41 29.15 -12.14
C TYR A 329 10.69 28.27 -11.12
N ARG A 330 9.59 27.68 -11.55
CA ARG A 330 8.82 26.67 -10.82
C ARG A 330 8.45 25.55 -11.78
N GLY A 331 8.68 24.31 -11.35
CA GLY A 331 8.29 23.11 -12.10
C GLY A 331 6.79 22.80 -12.01
N PRO A 332 6.34 21.66 -12.57
CA PRO A 332 4.95 21.22 -12.47
C PRO A 332 4.56 20.81 -11.06
N CYS A 333 5.51 20.38 -10.24
CA CYS A 333 5.29 19.93 -8.86
C CYS A 333 5.34 21.15 -7.92
N THR A 334 4.18 21.62 -7.48
CA THR A 334 4.03 22.84 -6.67
C THR A 334 3.59 22.53 -5.24
N PRO A 335 4.05 23.28 -4.22
CA PRO A 335 3.62 23.06 -2.83
C PRO A 335 2.17 23.49 -2.58
N LEU A 336 1.61 24.32 -3.47
CA LEU A 336 0.27 24.93 -3.37
C LEU A 336 -0.45 24.79 -4.72
N THR A 337 -1.77 24.94 -4.72
CA THR A 337 -2.55 25.03 -5.96
C THR A 337 -2.05 26.21 -6.81
N ALA A 338 -1.66 25.94 -8.05
CA ALA A 338 -1.22 26.97 -8.97
C ALA A 338 -2.38 27.91 -9.36
N PRO A 339 -2.11 29.21 -9.58
CA PRO A 339 -3.12 30.14 -10.05
C PRO A 339 -3.51 29.83 -11.50
N GLU A 340 -4.75 30.13 -11.87
CA GLU A 340 -5.20 30.02 -13.26
C GLU A 340 -4.51 31.07 -14.15
N LEU A 341 -4.10 30.66 -15.35
CA LEU A 341 -3.52 31.58 -16.35
C LEU A 341 -4.62 32.18 -17.25
N PRO A 342 -4.41 33.40 -17.78
CA PRO A 342 -5.29 33.96 -18.80
C PRO A 342 -5.38 33.05 -20.04
N VAL A 343 -6.60 32.89 -20.57
CA VAL A 343 -6.87 32.03 -21.74
C VAL A 343 -6.01 32.38 -22.95
N GLU A 344 -5.69 33.66 -23.15
CA GLU A 344 -4.85 34.15 -24.26
C GLU A 344 -3.44 33.54 -24.27
N ALA A 345 -2.89 33.18 -23.11
CA ALA A 345 -1.58 32.54 -22.99
C ALA A 345 -1.57 31.07 -23.47
N THR A 346 -2.74 30.52 -23.82
CA THR A 346 -2.92 29.10 -24.21
C THR A 346 -3.43 28.94 -25.64
N GLN A 347 -3.54 30.03 -26.42
CA GLN A 347 -4.16 30.03 -27.74
C GLN A 347 -3.17 30.04 -28.91
N GLY A 348 -3.33 29.04 -29.78
CA GLY A 348 -2.67 28.96 -31.09
C GLY A 348 -1.33 28.25 -31.03
N PRO A 349 -0.76 27.86 -32.19
CA PRO A 349 0.60 27.39 -32.21
C PRO A 349 1.56 28.56 -32.12
N HIS A 350 2.49 28.49 -31.19
CA HIS A 350 3.49 29.51 -30.99
C HIS A 350 4.80 29.15 -31.70
N THR A 351 5.59 30.15 -32.05
CA THR A 351 6.93 29.93 -32.66
C THR A 351 8.07 30.31 -31.71
N THR A 352 7.78 31.10 -30.69
CA THR A 352 8.72 31.63 -29.69
C THR A 352 8.22 31.41 -28.27
N ALA A 353 9.12 31.16 -27.33
CA ALA A 353 8.78 30.95 -25.92
C ALA A 353 8.25 32.22 -25.22
N ASP A 354 8.48 33.40 -25.82
CA ASP A 354 8.10 34.71 -25.27
C ASP A 354 6.60 34.85 -24.97
N HIS A 355 5.73 34.09 -25.65
CA HIS A 355 4.29 34.10 -25.38
C HIS A 355 3.95 33.64 -23.95
N ALA A 356 4.83 32.83 -23.34
CA ALA A 356 4.66 32.24 -22.02
C ALA A 356 5.61 32.84 -20.97
N LEU A 357 6.34 33.91 -21.30
CA LEU A 357 7.16 34.66 -20.33
C LEU A 357 6.29 35.58 -19.49
N ILE A 358 6.41 35.47 -18.16
CA ILE A 358 5.70 36.36 -17.23
C ILE A 358 6.70 37.40 -16.69
N TYR A 359 6.33 38.68 -16.75
CA TYR A 359 7.14 39.77 -16.23
C TYR A 359 6.50 40.38 -14.97
N ASP A 360 7.17 40.19 -13.83
CA ASP A 360 6.82 40.82 -12.57
C ASP A 360 7.26 42.28 -12.61
N ARG A 361 6.29 43.18 -12.87
CA ARG A 361 6.55 44.62 -13.06
C ARG A 361 6.98 45.32 -11.78
N GLU A 362 6.60 44.81 -10.62
CA GLU A 362 6.89 45.44 -9.33
C GLU A 362 8.36 45.27 -8.97
N TYR A 363 8.91 44.07 -9.20
CA TYR A 363 10.29 43.74 -8.86
C TYR A 363 11.25 43.68 -10.07
N GLY A 364 10.72 43.82 -11.28
CA GLY A 364 11.51 43.82 -12.52
C GLY A 364 12.12 42.47 -12.88
N LEU A 365 11.49 41.37 -12.48
CA LEU A 365 11.99 40.01 -12.66
C LEU A 365 11.10 39.20 -13.60
N PHE A 366 11.72 38.28 -14.33
CA PHE A 366 10.98 37.32 -15.15
C PHE A 366 10.64 36.08 -14.35
N ASP A 367 9.47 35.51 -14.64
CA ASP A 367 9.11 34.13 -14.35
C ASP A 367 9.11 33.37 -15.67
N VAL A 368 10.03 32.40 -15.76
CA VAL A 368 10.32 31.63 -16.97
C VAL A 368 9.66 30.25 -16.95
N SER A 369 8.81 29.94 -15.95
CA SER A 369 8.28 28.60 -15.70
C SER A 369 7.56 28.01 -16.91
N TYR A 370 6.59 28.72 -17.48
CA TYR A 370 5.79 28.23 -18.62
C TYR A 370 6.56 28.31 -19.94
N ALA A 371 7.39 29.35 -20.14
CA ALA A 371 8.28 29.45 -21.29
C ALA A 371 9.29 28.29 -21.35
N ALA A 372 9.83 27.89 -20.19
CA ALA A 372 10.71 26.74 -20.06
C ALA A 372 9.96 25.42 -20.32
N ALA A 373 8.74 25.26 -19.79
CA ALA A 373 7.89 24.10 -20.05
C ALA A 373 7.61 23.90 -21.55
N TRP A 374 7.17 24.97 -22.22
CA TRP A 374 6.90 24.95 -23.67
C TRP A 374 8.15 24.63 -24.49
N THR A 375 9.29 25.24 -24.13
CA THR A 375 10.57 24.97 -24.80
C THR A 375 11.02 23.53 -24.59
N LEU A 376 10.83 22.99 -23.38
CA LEU A 376 11.13 21.59 -23.07
C LEU A 376 10.26 20.63 -23.88
N GLY A 377 8.96 20.90 -23.99
CA GLY A 377 8.03 20.08 -24.77
C GLY A 377 8.46 19.96 -26.23
N ARG A 378 8.86 21.09 -26.83
CA ARG A 378 9.47 21.11 -28.17
C ARG A 378 10.74 20.28 -28.25
N ALA A 379 11.63 20.41 -27.27
CA ALA A 379 12.90 19.70 -27.26
C ALA A 379 12.69 18.18 -27.15
N ILE A 380 11.78 17.72 -26.28
CA ILE A 380 11.44 16.30 -26.13
C ILE A 380 10.80 15.77 -27.43
N ALA A 381 9.86 16.50 -28.02
CA ALA A 381 9.24 16.14 -29.29
C ALA A 381 10.25 16.05 -30.45
N LEU A 382 11.22 16.96 -30.53
CA LEU A 382 12.26 16.96 -31.55
C LEU A 382 13.34 15.90 -31.32
N ALA A 383 13.51 15.44 -30.08
CA ALA A 383 14.44 14.36 -29.74
C ALA A 383 13.90 12.97 -30.15
N ASP A 384 12.59 12.84 -30.31
CA ASP A 384 11.92 11.62 -30.76
C ASP A 384 11.74 11.61 -32.30
N PRO A 385 12.47 10.75 -33.04
CA PRO A 385 12.42 10.73 -34.50
C PRO A 385 11.07 10.24 -35.05
N ASP A 386 10.37 9.36 -34.32
CA ASP A 386 9.09 8.79 -34.74
C ASP A 386 8.00 9.85 -34.60
N TYR A 387 7.93 10.51 -33.43
CA TYR A 387 7.00 11.61 -33.19
C TYR A 387 7.22 12.78 -34.15
N SER A 388 8.47 13.20 -34.34
CA SER A 388 8.80 14.33 -35.22
C SER A 388 8.48 14.06 -36.69
N SER A 389 8.63 12.81 -37.15
CA SER A 389 8.24 12.41 -38.51
C SER A 389 6.72 12.45 -38.70
N GLU A 390 5.97 11.91 -37.72
CA GLU A 390 4.51 11.85 -37.73
C GLU A 390 3.87 13.26 -37.73
N VAL A 391 4.33 14.18 -36.88
CA VAL A 391 3.79 15.55 -36.82
C VAL A 391 4.08 16.35 -38.11
N VAL A 392 5.24 16.15 -38.73
CA VAL A 392 5.60 16.80 -40.00
C VAL A 392 4.74 16.25 -41.13
N GLU A 393 4.52 14.93 -41.18
CA GLU A 393 3.66 14.28 -42.16
C GLU A 393 2.21 14.76 -42.02
N ALA A 394 1.65 14.71 -40.81
CA ALA A 394 0.29 15.15 -40.53
C ALA A 394 0.05 16.60 -40.96
N ARG A 395 0.96 17.53 -40.60
CA ARG A 395 0.85 18.94 -41.00
C ARG A 395 0.94 19.11 -42.52
N ARG A 396 1.86 18.40 -43.19
CA ARG A 396 1.99 18.44 -44.65
C ARG A 396 0.73 17.95 -45.36
N GLU A 397 0.17 16.81 -44.94
CA GLU A 397 -1.03 16.24 -45.54
C GLU A 397 -2.26 17.12 -45.28
N LEU A 398 -2.40 17.67 -44.07
CA LEU A 398 -3.45 18.64 -43.74
C LEU A 398 -3.37 19.90 -44.60
N ALA A 399 -2.17 20.48 -44.75
CA ALA A 399 -1.96 21.66 -45.58
C ALA A 399 -2.27 21.38 -47.07
N ASN A 400 -1.83 20.23 -47.60
CA ASN A 400 -2.13 19.80 -48.97
C ASN A 400 -3.63 19.59 -49.20
N ARG A 401 -4.32 18.97 -48.25
CA ARG A 401 -5.76 18.74 -48.32
C ARG A 401 -6.53 20.05 -48.23
N ALA A 402 -6.18 20.94 -47.32
CA ALA A 402 -6.78 22.26 -47.21
C ALA A 402 -6.58 23.08 -48.50
N ALA A 403 -5.36 23.11 -49.05
CA ALA A 403 -5.08 23.77 -50.33
C ALA A 403 -5.93 23.22 -51.48
N THR A 404 -6.14 21.90 -51.52
CA THR A 404 -7.01 21.24 -52.50
C THR A 404 -8.47 21.66 -52.35
N LEU A 405 -9.00 21.65 -51.12
CA LEU A 405 -10.38 22.07 -50.84
C LEU A 405 -10.60 23.57 -51.14
N LEU A 406 -9.62 24.42 -50.82
CA LEU A 406 -9.64 25.85 -51.17
C LEU A 406 -9.60 26.07 -52.70
N ALA A 407 -8.88 25.24 -53.44
CA ALA A 407 -8.85 25.30 -54.90
C ALA A 407 -10.18 24.83 -55.52
N LEU A 408 -10.83 23.81 -54.93
CA LEU A 408 -12.14 23.32 -55.37
C LEU A 408 -13.26 24.33 -55.09
N SER A 409 -13.23 25.00 -53.92
CA SER A 409 -14.25 26.00 -53.55
C SER A 409 -14.17 27.28 -54.38
N ALA A 410 -13.02 27.57 -54.99
CA ALA A 410 -12.84 28.69 -55.92
C ALA A 410 -13.48 28.47 -57.31
N ASP A 411 -13.88 27.24 -57.66
CA ASP A 411 -14.49 26.88 -58.94
C ASP A 411 -15.92 26.32 -58.75
N PRO A 412 -16.98 27.04 -59.18
CA PRO A 412 -18.38 26.61 -58.98
C PRO A 412 -18.72 25.26 -59.60
N ALA A 413 -18.04 24.85 -60.68
CA ALA A 413 -18.29 23.57 -61.35
C ALA A 413 -17.64 22.40 -60.60
N ARG A 414 -16.51 22.65 -59.93
CA ARG A 414 -15.77 21.63 -59.15
C ARG A 414 -16.23 21.53 -57.71
N ALA A 415 -16.80 22.59 -57.14
CA ALA A 415 -17.42 22.59 -55.82
C ALA A 415 -18.63 21.63 -55.71
N MET A 416 -19.18 21.16 -56.84
CA MET A 416 -20.24 20.15 -56.89
C MET A 416 -19.73 18.69 -56.92
N VAL A 417 -18.41 18.48 -57.04
CA VAL A 417 -17.79 17.16 -57.11
C VAL A 417 -17.33 16.75 -55.72
N ASP A 418 -17.50 15.47 -55.38
CA ASP A 418 -17.01 14.91 -54.12
C ASP A 418 -15.47 14.96 -54.08
N PRO A 419 -14.84 15.64 -53.10
CA PRO A 419 -13.38 15.70 -52.99
C PRO A 419 -12.73 14.36 -52.64
N ASP A 420 -13.51 13.35 -52.26
CA ASP A 420 -13.08 11.96 -52.03
C ASP A 420 -13.32 11.05 -53.25
N GLU A 421 -13.90 11.58 -54.34
CA GLU A 421 -14.04 10.84 -55.59
C GLU A 421 -12.73 10.76 -56.39
N PRO A 422 -12.40 9.59 -56.98
CA PRO A 422 -11.24 9.46 -57.86
C PRO A 422 -11.29 10.47 -59.01
N ALA A 423 -10.16 11.14 -59.27
CA ALA A 423 -10.07 12.14 -60.33
C ALA A 423 -10.62 11.61 -61.67
N GLY A 424 -11.66 12.26 -62.18
CA GLY A 424 -12.30 11.92 -63.45
C GLY A 424 -13.54 11.01 -63.37
N SER A 425 -13.94 10.50 -62.21
CA SER A 425 -15.14 9.66 -62.05
C SER A 425 -16.44 10.41 -62.39
N ALA A 426 -16.54 11.69 -62.00
CA ALA A 426 -17.67 12.55 -62.35
C ALA A 426 -17.73 12.83 -63.86
N ALA A 427 -16.59 13.13 -64.49
CA ALA A 427 -16.49 13.30 -65.94
C ALA A 427 -16.78 12.00 -66.69
N LEU A 428 -16.38 10.84 -66.14
CA LEU A 428 -16.71 9.53 -66.68
C LEU A 428 -18.20 9.22 -66.57
N ARG A 429 -18.85 9.58 -65.45
CA ARG A 429 -20.32 9.44 -65.28
C ARG A 429 -21.08 10.34 -66.24
N GLU A 430 -20.60 11.56 -66.49
CA GLU A 430 -21.18 12.47 -67.47
C GLU A 430 -21.02 11.94 -68.90
N LEU A 431 -19.82 11.47 -69.25
CA LEU A 431 -19.54 10.82 -70.55
C LEU A 431 -20.37 9.53 -70.73
N ALA A 432 -20.60 8.78 -69.66
CA ALA A 432 -21.38 7.55 -69.64
C ALA A 432 -22.90 7.79 -69.47
N ALA A 433 -23.34 9.04 -69.31
CA ALA A 433 -24.74 9.35 -69.07
C ALA A 433 -25.59 8.98 -70.31
N PRO A 434 -26.74 8.30 -70.14
CA PRO A 434 -27.60 7.94 -71.25
C PRO A 434 -28.04 9.18 -72.03
N GLY A 435 -27.70 9.23 -73.32
CA GLY A 435 -28.02 10.36 -74.19
C GLY A 435 -26.92 11.41 -74.36
N PHE A 436 -25.80 11.33 -73.62
CA PHE A 436 -24.66 12.25 -73.76
C PHE A 436 -24.17 12.34 -75.22
N GLY A 437 -23.93 11.19 -75.86
CA GLY A 437 -23.48 11.15 -77.26
C GLY A 437 -24.49 11.79 -78.23
N ARG A 438 -25.79 11.75 -77.92
CA ARG A 438 -26.85 12.35 -78.74
C ARG A 438 -26.90 13.87 -78.55
N GLY A 439 -26.80 14.34 -77.29
CA GLY A 439 -26.70 15.75 -76.95
C GLY A 439 -25.43 16.41 -77.49
N LEU A 440 -24.29 15.71 -77.48
CA LEU A 440 -23.04 16.19 -78.08
C LEU A 440 -23.17 16.33 -79.60
N LEU A 441 -23.80 15.37 -80.28
CA LEU A 441 -24.07 15.42 -81.71
C LEU A 441 -25.04 16.55 -82.09
N GLU A 442 -26.04 16.83 -81.27
CA GLU A 442 -26.93 17.99 -81.45
C GLU A 442 -26.21 19.31 -81.22
N ALA A 443 -25.37 19.41 -80.18
CA ALA A 443 -24.56 20.59 -79.89
C ALA A 443 -23.54 20.89 -81.00
N LEU A 444 -22.90 19.85 -81.58
CA LEU A 444 -21.96 20.00 -82.70
C LEU A 444 -22.65 20.33 -84.03
N ARG A 445 -23.95 20.02 -84.17
CA ARG A 445 -24.77 20.35 -85.36
C ARG A 445 -25.47 21.70 -85.24
N ALA A 446 -25.55 22.27 -84.04
CA ALA A 446 -26.07 23.61 -83.86
C ALA A 446 -25.13 24.63 -84.53
N PRO A 447 -25.66 25.64 -85.25
CA PRO A 447 -24.82 26.69 -85.82
C PRO A 447 -24.09 27.42 -84.69
N ALA A 448 -22.81 27.76 -84.90
CA ALA A 448 -21.99 28.43 -83.91
C ALA A 448 -22.57 29.82 -83.58
N VAL A 449 -23.44 29.88 -82.57
CA VAL A 449 -23.81 31.13 -81.93
C VAL A 449 -22.61 31.52 -81.08
N GLN A 450 -21.99 32.66 -81.38
CA GLN A 450 -21.09 33.29 -80.42
C GLN A 450 -21.94 33.62 -79.18
N GLY A 451 -21.92 32.72 -78.20
CA GLY A 451 -22.39 33.04 -76.86
C GLY A 451 -21.60 34.23 -76.33
N PRO A 452 -22.17 35.01 -75.38
CA PRO A 452 -21.42 36.08 -74.75
C PRO A 452 -20.06 35.56 -74.29
N PRO A 453 -18.97 36.35 -74.40
CA PRO A 453 -17.66 35.92 -73.93
C PRO A 453 -17.82 35.38 -72.50
N PRO A 454 -17.12 34.30 -72.11
CA PRO A 454 -17.25 33.74 -70.79
C PRO A 454 -17.12 34.89 -69.81
N VAL A 455 -18.19 35.13 -69.03
CA VAL A 455 -18.14 36.09 -67.94
C VAL A 455 -16.91 35.66 -67.15
N ARG A 456 -15.87 36.50 -67.15
CA ARG A 456 -14.73 36.32 -66.29
C ARG A 456 -15.35 36.31 -64.90
N VAL A 457 -15.59 35.12 -64.35
CA VAL A 457 -16.02 34.99 -62.97
C VAL A 457 -14.91 35.70 -62.23
N LEU A 458 -15.22 36.89 -61.70
CA LEU A 458 -14.33 37.58 -60.78
C LEU A 458 -13.85 36.50 -59.84
N ARG A 459 -12.54 36.23 -59.80
CA ARG A 459 -11.93 35.36 -58.78
C ARG A 459 -12.64 35.75 -57.50
N ARG A 460 -13.57 34.91 -57.00
CA ARG A 460 -14.12 35.12 -55.68
C ARG A 460 -12.88 35.20 -54.80
N THR A 461 -12.81 36.24 -53.97
CA THR A 461 -11.78 36.38 -52.93
C THR A 461 -11.45 34.99 -52.42
N ARG A 462 -10.17 34.58 -52.51
CA ARG A 462 -9.72 33.25 -52.08
C ARG A 462 -10.43 32.95 -50.77
N LEU A 463 -11.18 31.84 -50.72
CA LEU A 463 -11.75 31.40 -49.46
C LEU A 463 -10.57 31.29 -48.48
N GLU A 464 -10.64 31.98 -47.35
CA GLU A 464 -9.59 31.90 -46.34
C GLU A 464 -9.79 30.62 -45.52
N THR A 465 -8.72 30.03 -44.98
CA THR A 465 -8.78 28.79 -44.20
C THR A 465 -9.85 28.79 -43.09
N PRO A 466 -10.10 29.90 -42.36
CA PRO A 466 -11.20 29.96 -41.38
C PRO A 466 -12.59 29.73 -41.99
N ALA A 467 -12.83 30.23 -43.20
CA ALA A 467 -14.10 30.01 -43.90
C ALA A 467 -14.24 28.55 -44.39
N LEU A 468 -13.12 27.87 -44.67
CA LEU A 468 -13.11 26.43 -44.98
C LEU A 468 -13.45 25.60 -43.74
N LEU A 469 -12.90 25.95 -42.57
CA LEU A 469 -13.16 25.24 -41.32
C LEU A 469 -14.61 25.38 -40.83
N ALA A 470 -15.30 26.47 -41.21
CA ALA A 470 -16.72 26.64 -40.97
C ALA A 470 -17.60 25.70 -41.80
N GLU A 471 -17.08 25.11 -42.89
CA GLU A 471 -17.81 24.14 -43.72
C GLU A 471 -17.74 22.73 -43.09
N PRO A 472 -18.88 22.12 -42.67
CA PRO A 472 -18.88 20.87 -41.91
C PRO A 472 -18.20 19.70 -42.63
N ARG A 473 -18.36 19.61 -43.96
CA ARG A 473 -17.75 18.53 -44.77
C ARG A 473 -16.24 18.67 -44.88
N ALA A 474 -15.76 19.88 -45.15
CA ALA A 474 -14.34 20.17 -45.22
C ALA A 474 -13.67 19.92 -43.85
N ARG A 475 -14.28 20.40 -42.76
CA ARG A 475 -13.83 20.14 -41.40
C ARG A 475 -13.77 18.63 -41.10
N GLN A 476 -14.80 17.87 -41.44
CA GLN A 476 -14.80 16.42 -41.22
C GLN A 476 -13.71 15.70 -42.02
N SER A 477 -13.48 16.08 -43.28
CA SER A 477 -12.41 15.49 -44.10
C SER A 477 -11.03 15.73 -43.49
N LEU A 478 -10.78 16.94 -42.99
CA LEU A 478 -9.52 17.29 -42.31
C LEU A 478 -9.37 16.55 -40.97
N LEU A 479 -10.45 16.39 -40.21
CA LEU A 479 -10.45 15.65 -38.95
C LEU A 479 -10.15 14.15 -39.15
N THR A 480 -10.72 13.53 -40.19
CA THR A 480 -10.41 12.14 -40.55
C THR A 480 -8.95 11.99 -40.98
N LEU A 481 -8.45 12.90 -41.83
CA LEU A 481 -7.06 12.86 -42.27
C LEU A 481 -6.07 13.04 -41.10
N ALA A 482 -6.36 13.96 -40.17
CA ALA A 482 -5.58 14.10 -38.94
C ALA A 482 -5.56 12.79 -38.15
N GLN A 483 -6.70 12.13 -37.98
CA GLN A 483 -6.76 10.84 -37.29
C GLN A 483 -5.93 9.74 -37.96
N ASP A 484 -5.96 9.66 -39.30
CA ASP A 484 -5.23 8.65 -40.06
C ASP A 484 -3.71 8.91 -40.08
N THR A 485 -3.31 10.18 -39.97
CA THR A 485 -1.91 10.60 -40.00
C THR A 485 -1.28 10.74 -38.62
N THR A 486 -2.07 10.71 -37.53
CA THR A 486 -1.58 10.79 -36.15
C THR A 486 -1.98 9.60 -35.28
N PRO A 487 -1.70 8.34 -35.67
CA PRO A 487 -2.13 7.17 -34.90
C PRO A 487 -1.43 7.02 -33.54
N THR A 488 -0.19 7.50 -33.37
CA THR A 488 0.60 7.29 -32.13
C THR A 488 0.77 8.55 -31.30
N MET A 489 0.64 9.73 -31.91
CA MET A 489 0.80 11.01 -31.22
C MET A 489 -0.09 11.19 -29.97
N PRO A 490 -1.38 10.78 -29.94
CA PRO A 490 -2.21 10.94 -28.74
C PRO A 490 -1.64 10.21 -27.52
N ASP A 491 -1.24 8.94 -27.67
CA ASP A 491 -0.67 8.13 -26.58
C ASP A 491 0.71 8.68 -26.15
N TRP A 492 1.46 9.23 -27.10
CA TRP A 492 2.72 9.90 -26.81
C TRP A 492 2.52 11.17 -25.97
N LEU A 493 1.57 12.02 -26.34
CA LEU A 493 1.25 13.26 -25.62
C LEU A 493 0.61 12.99 -24.26
N GLU A 494 -0.17 11.91 -24.13
CA GLU A 494 -0.70 11.44 -22.84
C GLU A 494 0.43 11.04 -21.89
N ARG A 495 1.41 10.26 -22.37
CA ARG A 495 2.61 9.94 -21.58
C ARG A 495 3.38 11.20 -21.18
N LEU A 496 3.54 12.17 -22.09
CA LEU A 496 4.19 13.45 -21.79
C LEU A 496 3.40 14.25 -20.73
N GLY A 497 2.07 14.22 -20.79
CA GLY A 497 1.18 14.83 -19.79
C GLY A 497 1.30 14.20 -18.40
N LEU A 498 1.63 12.90 -18.33
CA LEU A 498 2.03 12.20 -17.11
C LEU A 498 3.51 12.43 -16.73
N LEU A 499 4.15 13.45 -17.30
CA LEU A 499 5.54 13.86 -17.09
C LEU A 499 6.60 12.84 -17.55
N ASN A 500 6.27 11.90 -18.44
CA ASN A 500 7.25 10.93 -18.93
C ASN A 500 8.31 11.64 -19.79
N GLY A 501 9.57 11.28 -19.60
CA GLY A 501 10.69 11.90 -20.32
C GLY A 501 11.06 13.33 -19.87
N VAL A 502 10.35 13.90 -18.89
CA VAL A 502 10.70 15.20 -18.29
C VAL A 502 11.96 15.05 -17.44
N PRO A 503 13.04 15.82 -17.68
CA PRO A 503 14.26 15.72 -16.89
C PRO A 503 14.04 16.09 -15.42
N PHE A 504 14.72 15.40 -14.51
CA PHE A 504 14.54 15.59 -13.05
C PHE A 504 14.70 17.04 -12.59
N ALA A 505 15.65 17.80 -13.16
CA ALA A 505 15.88 19.21 -12.83
C ALA A 505 14.69 20.13 -13.17
N HIS A 506 13.77 19.71 -14.03
CA HIS A 506 12.53 20.46 -14.28
C HIS A 506 11.44 20.16 -13.24
N LEU A 507 11.47 18.97 -12.62
CA LEU A 507 10.56 18.56 -11.55
C LEU A 507 11.02 19.10 -10.19
N VAL A 508 12.32 18.98 -9.92
CA VAL A 508 12.99 19.42 -8.69
C VAL A 508 14.15 20.37 -9.07
N PRO A 509 13.87 21.68 -9.21
CA PRO A 509 14.85 22.65 -9.71
C PRO A 509 16.08 22.86 -8.81
N ASP A 510 15.94 22.63 -7.50
CA ASP A 510 17.04 22.70 -6.54
C ASP A 510 17.09 21.39 -5.74
N PRO A 511 18.26 20.71 -5.65
CA PRO A 511 18.39 19.44 -4.96
C PRO A 511 18.03 19.53 -3.46
N ARG A 512 18.10 20.71 -2.85
CA ARG A 512 17.70 20.93 -1.45
C ARG A 512 16.19 20.84 -1.23
N MET A 513 15.38 20.85 -2.29
CA MET A 513 13.94 20.62 -2.20
C MET A 513 13.61 19.15 -1.89
N LEU A 514 14.45 18.21 -2.33
CA LEU A 514 14.32 16.76 -2.12
C LEU A 514 15.65 16.15 -1.63
N PRO A 515 16.11 16.49 -0.40
CA PRO A 515 17.34 15.92 0.15
C PRO A 515 17.24 14.39 0.35
N PRO A 516 18.37 13.68 0.53
CA PRO A 516 18.35 12.27 0.89
C PRO A 516 17.53 12.03 2.17
N GLU A 517 16.89 10.87 2.24
CA GLU A 517 15.97 10.47 3.30
C GLU A 517 14.85 11.49 3.54
N SER A 518 14.18 11.89 2.45
CA SER A 518 13.02 12.79 2.53
C SER A 518 11.85 12.37 1.66
N LEU A 519 10.65 12.76 2.12
CA LEU A 519 9.39 12.60 1.41
C LEU A 519 8.77 14.00 1.19
N ARG A 520 8.29 14.23 -0.04
CA ARG A 520 7.72 15.51 -0.48
C ARG A 520 6.43 15.30 -1.25
N ALA A 521 5.33 15.82 -0.73
CA ALA A 521 4.05 15.91 -1.40
C ALA A 521 3.96 17.21 -2.23
N PHE A 522 3.20 17.18 -3.32
CA PHE A 522 2.96 18.34 -4.16
C PHE A 522 1.60 18.27 -4.87
N ARG A 523 1.12 19.44 -5.28
CA ARG A 523 0.08 19.62 -6.29
C ARG A 523 0.73 19.68 -7.67
N ILE A 524 -0.06 19.42 -8.70
CA ILE A 524 0.35 19.62 -10.08
C ILE A 524 -0.16 20.98 -10.57
N ASP A 525 0.70 21.73 -11.26
CA ASP A 525 0.34 22.91 -12.03
C ASP A 525 -0.18 22.49 -13.42
N PRO A 526 -1.50 22.53 -13.67
CA PRO A 526 -2.07 22.10 -14.95
C PRO A 526 -1.64 23.01 -16.10
N ALA A 527 -1.41 24.30 -15.85
CA ALA A 527 -0.94 25.23 -16.87
C ALA A 527 0.49 24.90 -17.31
N TRP A 528 1.33 24.39 -16.40
CA TRP A 528 2.68 23.93 -16.75
C TRP A 528 2.64 22.72 -17.66
N ILE A 529 1.79 21.73 -17.35
CA ILE A 529 1.59 20.55 -18.21
C ILE A 529 1.02 20.97 -19.57
N HIS A 530 0.04 21.87 -19.59
CA HIS A 530 -0.52 22.39 -20.83
C HIS A 530 0.55 23.08 -21.67
N ALA A 531 1.42 23.91 -21.08
CA ALA A 531 2.53 24.55 -21.78
C ALA A 531 3.51 23.52 -22.36
N LEU A 532 3.85 22.47 -21.59
CA LEU A 532 4.69 21.36 -22.05
C LEU A 532 4.08 20.65 -23.27
N VAL A 533 2.81 20.24 -23.17
CA VAL A 533 2.09 19.52 -24.23
C VAL A 533 1.89 20.42 -25.46
N ALA A 534 1.56 21.69 -25.26
CA ALA A 534 1.45 22.69 -26.34
C ALA A 534 2.80 22.86 -27.05
N GLY A 535 3.91 22.91 -26.30
CA GLY A 535 5.25 22.93 -26.88
C GLY A 535 5.49 21.77 -27.84
N ALA A 536 5.19 20.54 -27.41
CA ALA A 536 5.31 19.38 -28.28
C ALA A 536 4.40 19.47 -29.52
N ALA A 537 3.15 19.90 -29.35
CA ALA A 537 2.18 20.04 -30.43
C ALA A 537 2.54 21.14 -31.44
N ASP A 538 3.25 22.20 -31.01
CA ASP A 538 3.62 23.35 -31.83
C ASP A 538 4.78 23.08 -32.80
N VAL A 539 5.44 21.92 -32.67
CA VAL A 539 6.50 21.51 -33.58
C VAL A 539 5.99 21.50 -35.03
N ALA A 540 6.84 22.00 -35.94
CA ALA A 540 6.60 22.10 -37.37
C ALA A 540 5.44 23.04 -37.81
N ALA A 541 4.94 23.92 -36.95
CA ALA A 541 4.04 25.00 -37.37
C ALA A 541 4.83 26.18 -37.98
N HIS A 542 4.81 26.33 -39.30
CA HIS A 542 5.64 27.32 -40.00
C HIS A 542 4.86 28.27 -40.92
N THR A 543 3.68 27.88 -41.39
CA THR A 543 2.88 28.68 -42.32
C THR A 543 1.59 29.18 -41.68
N THR A 544 0.98 30.21 -42.27
CA THR A 544 -0.36 30.67 -41.87
C THR A 544 -1.41 29.56 -41.99
N ILE A 545 -1.26 28.66 -42.97
CA ILE A 545 -2.15 27.50 -43.13
C ILE A 545 -1.97 26.53 -41.96
N ASP A 546 -0.73 26.25 -41.53
CA ASP A 546 -0.48 25.39 -40.37
C ASP A 546 -1.06 25.99 -39.08
N HIS A 547 -0.97 27.32 -38.94
CA HIS A 547 -1.55 28.04 -37.82
C HIS A 547 -3.08 27.95 -37.82
N ASP A 548 -3.72 28.16 -38.97
CA ASP A 548 -5.18 28.04 -39.10
C ASP A 548 -5.69 26.61 -38.89
N LEU A 549 -4.91 25.59 -39.29
CA LEU A 549 -5.27 24.18 -39.17
C LEU A 549 -4.89 23.54 -37.82
N HIS A 550 -4.06 24.20 -37.02
CA HIS A 550 -3.63 23.68 -35.72
C HIS A 550 -4.78 23.28 -34.77
N PRO A 551 -5.90 24.03 -34.67
CA PRO A 551 -7.06 23.61 -33.88
C PRO A 551 -7.65 22.25 -34.29
N VAL A 552 -7.60 21.91 -35.59
CA VAL A 552 -8.08 20.61 -36.10
C VAL A 552 -7.19 19.48 -35.61
N LEU A 553 -5.87 19.71 -35.62
CA LEU A 553 -4.88 18.76 -35.13
C LEU A 553 -5.02 18.57 -33.61
N THR A 554 -5.05 19.66 -32.83
CA THR A 554 -5.14 19.58 -31.35
C THR A 554 -6.47 19.03 -30.86
N GLU A 555 -7.58 19.27 -31.56
CA GLU A 555 -8.87 18.64 -31.28
C GLU A 555 -8.77 17.11 -31.38
N ARG A 556 -7.98 16.58 -32.33
CA ARG A 556 -7.77 15.14 -32.51
C ARG A 556 -6.80 14.55 -31.50
N LEU A 557 -5.79 15.31 -31.13
CA LEU A 557 -4.80 14.91 -30.13
C LEU A 557 -5.40 14.89 -28.71
N SER A 558 -6.42 15.72 -28.45
CA SER A 558 -7.12 15.77 -27.16
C SER A 558 -8.09 14.59 -27.01
N ARG A 559 -7.73 13.56 -26.23
CA ARG A 559 -8.66 12.47 -25.90
C ARG A 559 -9.64 12.93 -24.83
N ALA A 560 -10.94 12.78 -25.09
CA ALA A 560 -11.96 12.98 -24.06
C ALA A 560 -11.81 11.89 -22.98
N GLY A 561 -11.53 12.28 -21.74
CA GLY A 561 -11.52 11.39 -20.57
C GLY A 561 -10.16 11.01 -19.99
N THR A 562 -9.05 11.53 -20.53
CA THR A 562 -7.72 11.32 -19.92
C THR A 562 -7.60 12.15 -18.65
N ALA A 563 -7.41 11.51 -17.50
CA ALA A 563 -7.20 12.21 -16.24
C ALA A 563 -5.78 12.79 -16.20
N LEU A 564 -5.69 14.13 -16.10
CA LEU A 564 -4.43 14.79 -15.80
C LEU A 564 -4.10 14.60 -14.31
N PRO A 565 -2.81 14.50 -13.96
CA PRO A 565 -2.43 14.38 -12.56
C PRO A 565 -2.76 15.67 -11.82
N VAL A 566 -3.29 15.55 -10.60
CA VAL A 566 -3.69 16.68 -9.73
C VAL A 566 -2.74 16.82 -8.55
N ALA A 567 -2.22 15.71 -8.05
CA ALA A 567 -1.28 15.66 -6.93
C ALA A 567 -0.27 14.53 -7.11
N GLY A 568 0.77 14.55 -6.29
CA GLY A 568 1.76 13.48 -6.28
C GLY A 568 2.66 13.50 -5.06
N LEU A 569 3.55 12.51 -5.04
CA LEU A 569 4.53 12.25 -3.99
C LEU A 569 5.89 11.96 -4.63
N LEU A 570 6.93 12.59 -4.09
CA LEU A 570 8.34 12.26 -4.36
C LEU A 570 8.95 11.71 -3.07
N MET A 571 9.67 10.60 -3.17
CA MET A 571 10.42 10.00 -2.06
C MET A 571 11.86 9.81 -2.51
N ASN A 572 12.82 10.32 -1.74
CA ASN A 572 14.25 10.10 -1.92
C ASN A 572 14.78 9.39 -0.68
N SER A 573 15.00 8.07 -0.77
CA SER A 573 15.36 7.23 0.38
C SER A 573 16.02 5.92 -0.05
N GLU A 574 16.98 5.43 0.74
CA GLU A 574 17.50 4.06 0.64
C GLU A 574 16.38 3.00 0.81
N LEU A 575 15.26 3.37 1.42
CA LEU A 575 14.07 2.51 1.49
C LEU A 575 13.51 2.19 0.10
N VAL A 576 13.52 3.13 -0.84
CA VAL A 576 13.06 2.90 -2.23
C VAL A 576 13.95 1.87 -2.94
N ARG A 577 15.24 1.87 -2.64
CA ARG A 577 16.20 0.89 -3.16
C ARG A 577 16.00 -0.48 -2.50
N ALA A 578 15.81 -0.49 -1.18
CA ALA A 578 15.65 -1.71 -0.39
C ALA A 578 14.29 -2.39 -0.63
N TRP A 579 13.26 -1.61 -0.95
CA TRP A 579 11.94 -2.07 -1.35
C TRP A 579 11.68 -1.67 -2.81
N PRO A 580 12.15 -2.44 -3.81
CA PRO A 580 11.88 -2.14 -5.21
C PRO A 580 10.37 -2.14 -5.55
N VAL A 581 9.59 -2.93 -4.79
CA VAL A 581 8.14 -3.08 -4.94
C VAL A 581 7.49 -3.01 -3.57
N PHE A 582 6.75 -1.94 -3.25
CA PHE A 582 6.01 -1.77 -2.00
C PHE A 582 4.69 -1.02 -2.25
N ASP A 583 3.75 -1.09 -1.32
CA ASP A 583 2.43 -0.52 -1.51
C ASP A 583 2.39 0.94 -1.04
N ILE A 584 1.89 1.80 -1.92
CA ILE A 584 1.50 3.17 -1.59
C ILE A 584 0.01 3.26 -1.95
N LEU A 585 -0.83 3.34 -0.93
CA LEU A 585 -2.27 3.43 -1.08
C LEU A 585 -2.72 4.86 -0.77
N ALA A 586 -3.45 5.45 -1.70
CA ALA A 586 -3.99 6.80 -1.58
C ALA A 586 -5.51 6.72 -1.49
N THR A 587 -6.11 7.33 -0.47
CA THR A 587 -7.57 7.30 -0.25
C THR A 587 -8.12 8.68 0.10
N THR A 588 -9.41 8.87 -0.17
CA THR A 588 -10.18 10.05 0.26
C THR A 588 -10.63 9.92 1.72
N ALA A 589 -11.19 10.99 2.28
CA ALA A 589 -11.68 11.04 3.66
C ALA A 589 -12.82 10.03 3.94
N ASP A 590 -13.50 9.58 2.89
CA ASP A 590 -14.55 8.55 2.95
C ASP A 590 -13.99 7.12 2.79
N GLY A 591 -12.69 6.99 2.51
CA GLY A 591 -11.99 5.71 2.35
C GLY A 591 -12.02 5.15 0.93
N GLU A 592 -12.48 5.93 -0.06
CA GLU A 592 -12.45 5.52 -1.47
C GLU A 592 -11.03 5.67 -2.04
N PRO A 593 -10.57 4.72 -2.88
CA PRO A 593 -9.24 4.79 -3.48
C PRO A 593 -9.14 5.95 -4.46
N VAL A 594 -8.01 6.66 -4.42
CA VAL A 594 -7.63 7.69 -5.39
C VAL A 594 -6.90 7.02 -6.57
N GLY A 595 -7.20 7.41 -7.81
CA GLY A 595 -6.63 6.80 -9.00
C GLY A 595 -5.14 7.10 -9.14
N GLU A 596 -4.31 6.07 -9.11
CA GLU A 596 -2.88 6.17 -9.44
C GLU A 596 -2.69 6.22 -10.95
N LEU A 597 -2.10 7.32 -11.44
CA LEU A 597 -1.86 7.56 -12.87
C LEU A 597 -0.45 7.16 -13.30
N ARG A 598 0.53 7.31 -12.41
CA ARG A 598 1.93 6.93 -12.68
C ARG A 598 2.67 6.66 -11.37
N ARG A 599 3.42 5.56 -11.36
CA ARG A 599 4.45 5.27 -10.36
C ARG A 599 5.73 4.90 -11.10
N ASP A 600 6.82 5.60 -10.79
CA ASP A 600 8.06 5.46 -11.54
C ASP A 600 9.30 5.73 -10.66
N HIS A 601 10.36 4.96 -10.88
CA HIS A 601 11.65 5.14 -10.21
C HIS A 601 12.52 6.05 -11.08
N LEU A 602 12.62 7.33 -10.73
CA LEU A 602 13.42 8.32 -11.45
C LEU A 602 14.93 8.11 -11.23
N ALA A 603 15.29 7.50 -10.10
CA ALA A 603 16.61 7.00 -9.75
C ALA A 603 16.44 5.79 -8.80
N PRO A 604 17.48 4.98 -8.52
CA PRO A 604 17.35 3.80 -7.64
C PRO A 604 16.81 4.08 -6.23
N ASP A 605 16.96 5.32 -5.77
CA ASP A 605 16.56 5.87 -4.48
C ASP A 605 15.42 6.90 -4.58
N VAL A 606 14.96 7.24 -5.81
CA VAL A 606 13.96 8.30 -6.04
C VAL A 606 12.70 7.76 -6.70
N LEU A 607 11.60 7.74 -5.95
CA LEU A 607 10.27 7.33 -6.41
C LEU A 607 9.37 8.54 -6.68
N LEU A 608 8.65 8.52 -7.81
CA LEU A 608 7.57 9.44 -8.16
C LEU A 608 6.24 8.69 -8.20
N VAL A 609 5.21 9.25 -7.56
CA VAL A 609 3.82 8.80 -7.67
C VAL A 609 2.93 9.99 -8.06
N LEU A 610 2.03 9.79 -9.03
CA LEU A 610 1.05 10.78 -9.50
C LEU A 610 -0.37 10.23 -9.37
N TRP A 611 -1.29 11.07 -8.91
CA TRP A 611 -2.70 10.76 -8.68
C TRP A 611 -3.64 11.68 -9.45
N ASP A 612 -4.83 11.17 -9.77
CA ASP A 612 -5.91 11.91 -10.46
C ASP A 612 -6.70 12.87 -9.55
N ALA A 613 -6.55 12.73 -8.23
CA ALA A 613 -7.11 13.61 -7.23
C ALA A 613 -6.13 13.79 -6.06
N VAL A 614 -6.49 14.64 -5.10
CA VAL A 614 -5.67 14.88 -3.92
C VAL A 614 -6.09 13.88 -2.85
N PRO A 615 -5.18 13.01 -2.38
CA PRO A 615 -5.51 12.08 -1.31
C PRO A 615 -5.67 12.81 0.03
N ASP A 616 -6.62 12.35 0.83
CA ASP A 616 -6.75 12.74 2.22
C ASP A 616 -5.86 11.86 3.12
N GLN A 617 -5.61 10.60 2.72
CA GLN A 617 -4.75 9.67 3.44
C GLN A 617 -3.80 8.97 2.47
N ILE A 618 -2.56 8.78 2.90
CA ILE A 618 -1.56 7.98 2.18
C ILE A 618 -1.02 6.92 3.14
N ALA A 619 -1.12 5.65 2.77
CA ALA A 619 -0.53 4.55 3.50
C ALA A 619 0.67 4.02 2.71
N ILE A 620 1.86 4.03 3.32
CA ILE A 620 3.06 3.39 2.79
C ILE A 620 3.23 2.09 3.56
N ARG A 621 3.17 0.95 2.87
CA ARG A 621 3.29 -0.37 3.50
C ARG A 621 4.55 -1.05 2.99
N GLU A 622 5.27 -1.67 3.92
CA GLU A 622 6.29 -2.65 3.60
C GLU A 622 5.73 -3.68 2.61
N PRO A 623 6.51 -4.10 1.59
CA PRO A 623 6.10 -5.16 0.69
C PRO A 623 5.57 -6.35 1.49
N GLY A 624 4.29 -6.70 1.32
CA GLY A 624 3.62 -7.76 2.09
C GLY A 624 4.07 -9.19 1.75
N GLN A 625 5.30 -9.37 1.25
CA GLN A 625 5.80 -10.60 0.63
C GLN A 625 6.09 -11.74 1.63
N GLY A 626 5.43 -11.77 2.78
CA GLY A 626 5.51 -12.86 3.73
C GLY A 626 5.08 -12.47 5.14
N ILE A 627 4.44 -13.40 5.84
CA ILE A 627 4.25 -13.29 7.29
C ILE A 627 5.57 -13.69 7.95
N HIS A 628 6.21 -12.76 8.65
CA HIS A 628 7.47 -13.02 9.35
C HIS A 628 7.28 -13.20 10.86
N PHE A 629 8.09 -14.07 11.44
CA PHE A 629 8.05 -14.38 12.88
C PHE A 629 9.16 -13.66 13.62
N GLY A 630 8.83 -13.08 14.78
CA GLY A 630 9.80 -12.35 15.59
C GLY A 630 9.15 -11.52 16.68
N ILE A 631 9.85 -10.46 17.06
CA ILE A 631 9.42 -9.47 18.06
C ILE A 631 9.58 -8.07 17.47
N ASN A 632 8.91 -7.10 18.09
CA ASN A 632 8.96 -5.72 17.63
C ASN A 632 10.31 -5.04 17.97
N SER A 633 10.50 -3.81 17.49
CA SER A 633 11.75 -3.05 17.68
C SER A 633 12.08 -2.71 19.15
N VAL A 634 11.13 -2.86 20.06
CA VAL A 634 11.29 -2.65 21.51
C VAL A 634 11.36 -3.98 22.28
N GLU A 635 11.68 -5.08 21.58
CA GLU A 635 11.93 -6.41 22.14
C GLU A 635 10.69 -7.05 22.82
N ARG A 636 9.49 -6.73 22.32
CA ARG A 636 8.18 -7.20 22.82
C ARG A 636 7.35 -7.86 21.72
N ILE A 637 6.34 -8.63 22.11
CA ILE A 637 5.32 -9.22 21.23
C ILE A 637 4.08 -8.33 21.28
N SER A 638 3.62 -7.82 20.15
CA SER A 638 2.35 -7.11 20.05
C SER A 638 1.21 -8.12 20.01
N LEU A 639 0.35 -8.10 21.04
CA LEU A 639 -0.65 -9.12 21.26
C LEU A 639 -1.81 -9.03 20.27
N ARG A 640 -2.42 -10.18 19.97
CA ARG A 640 -3.53 -10.30 19.02
C ARG A 640 -4.75 -10.97 19.63
N HIS A 641 -5.91 -10.70 19.05
CA HIS A 641 -7.08 -11.47 19.36
C HIS A 641 -6.91 -12.90 18.80
N LEU A 642 -7.01 -13.90 19.66
CA LEU A 642 -6.84 -15.33 19.29
C LEU A 642 -8.16 -16.07 19.10
N THR A 643 -9.29 -15.45 19.46
CA THR A 643 -10.63 -16.03 19.34
C THR A 643 -11.67 -14.98 18.90
N GLY A 644 -12.83 -15.43 18.44
CA GLY A 644 -13.94 -14.56 18.04
C GLY A 644 -13.85 -14.06 16.60
N SER A 645 -14.57 -12.98 16.29
CA SER A 645 -14.64 -12.40 14.93
C SER A 645 -13.44 -11.50 14.58
N ARG A 646 -12.58 -11.20 15.55
CA ARG A 646 -11.40 -10.33 15.40
C ARG A 646 -10.08 -11.09 15.39
N VAL A 647 -10.08 -12.41 15.16
CA VAL A 647 -8.84 -13.20 15.16
C VAL A 647 -7.77 -12.56 14.28
N GLY A 648 -6.56 -12.41 14.82
CA GLY A 648 -5.40 -11.80 14.15
C GLY A 648 -5.30 -10.27 14.25
N TYR A 649 -6.38 -9.57 14.63
CA TYR A 649 -6.32 -8.12 14.86
C TYR A 649 -5.53 -7.80 16.13
N PRO A 650 -4.76 -6.68 16.14
CA PRO A 650 -4.04 -6.26 17.34
C PRO A 650 -5.00 -5.94 18.48
N THR A 651 -4.57 -6.22 19.71
CA THR A 651 -5.26 -5.83 20.96
C THR A 651 -4.77 -4.49 21.51
N ASP A 652 -3.80 -3.85 20.85
CA ASP A 652 -3.09 -2.65 21.30
C ASP A 652 -2.35 -2.83 22.65
N THR A 653 -2.08 -4.09 23.02
CA THR A 653 -1.30 -4.46 24.20
C THR A 653 -0.05 -5.22 23.79
N GLU A 654 0.96 -5.24 24.65
CA GLU A 654 2.24 -5.89 24.38
C GLU A 654 2.60 -6.86 25.50
N PHE A 655 3.41 -7.86 25.14
CA PHE A 655 4.01 -8.81 26.06
C PHE A 655 5.54 -8.79 25.97
N PRO A 656 6.27 -8.71 27.10
CA PRO A 656 5.76 -8.41 28.45
C PRO A 656 5.03 -7.05 28.53
N ASP A 657 4.15 -6.86 29.51
CA ASP A 657 3.36 -5.62 29.69
C ASP A 657 4.29 -4.44 30.06
N PRO A 658 4.30 -3.33 29.30
CA PRO A 658 5.13 -2.17 29.60
C PRO A 658 4.78 -1.48 30.93
N GLY A 659 3.53 -1.54 31.37
CA GLY A 659 3.05 -0.92 32.60
C GLY A 659 3.34 -1.71 33.88
N ALA A 660 3.79 -2.97 33.76
CA ALA A 660 4.05 -3.83 34.91
C ALA A 660 5.36 -3.43 35.65
N PRO A 661 5.39 -3.44 36.99
CA PRO A 661 6.61 -3.18 37.76
C PRO A 661 7.71 -4.21 37.43
N GLY A 662 8.85 -3.73 36.94
CA GLY A 662 9.94 -4.59 36.47
C GLY A 662 9.74 -5.15 35.06
N SER A 663 9.02 -4.42 34.19
CA SER A 663 8.72 -4.84 32.82
C SER A 663 9.98 -5.18 32.04
N GLY A 664 10.15 -6.48 31.83
CA GLY A 664 11.23 -7.07 31.05
C GLY A 664 10.99 -7.01 29.55
N THR A 665 11.76 -7.79 28.82
CA THR A 665 11.65 -7.99 27.36
C THR A 665 11.41 -9.46 27.07
N VAL A 666 11.12 -9.80 25.82
CA VAL A 666 11.07 -11.22 25.39
C VAL A 666 12.43 -11.90 25.61
N PHE A 667 13.52 -11.14 25.64
CA PHE A 667 14.85 -11.69 25.89
C PHE A 667 15.08 -12.19 27.33
N ASP A 668 14.17 -11.90 28.27
CA ASP A 668 14.19 -12.52 29.60
C ASP A 668 13.77 -14.00 29.58
N TYR A 669 13.18 -14.46 28.46
CA TYR A 669 12.81 -15.85 28.22
C TYR A 669 13.85 -16.59 27.36
N LEU A 670 15.08 -16.09 27.28
CA LEU A 670 16.19 -16.81 26.67
C LEU A 670 16.76 -17.85 27.63
N ARG A 671 17.23 -18.98 27.07
CA ARG A 671 17.92 -20.02 27.83
C ARG A 671 19.20 -19.42 28.47
N PRO A 672 19.59 -19.89 29.68
CA PRO A 672 20.81 -19.39 30.33
C PRO A 672 22.07 -19.86 29.60
N GLY A 673 23.02 -18.95 29.38
CA GLY A 673 24.32 -19.28 28.78
C GLY A 673 25.33 -19.84 29.74
N ARG A 674 26.17 -20.77 29.24
CA ARG A 674 27.35 -21.24 29.96
C ARG A 674 28.55 -20.36 29.62
N GLY A 675 29.15 -19.73 30.63
CA GLY A 675 30.58 -19.41 30.70
C GLY A 675 31.29 -18.72 29.52
N GLY A 676 30.61 -17.91 28.69
CA GLY A 676 31.29 -17.01 27.75
C GLY A 676 30.47 -16.51 26.55
N ALA A 677 29.72 -17.38 25.88
CA ALA A 677 28.63 -17.14 24.90
C ALA A 677 28.27 -18.54 24.35
N LEU A 678 27.03 -19.03 24.22
CA LEU A 678 25.71 -18.51 23.84
C LEU A 678 24.60 -19.20 24.68
N PRO A 679 23.33 -18.73 24.72
CA PRO A 679 22.31 -19.00 23.69
C PRO A 679 21.31 -17.84 23.52
N ASP A 680 21.30 -17.20 22.36
CA ASP A 680 20.18 -16.34 21.93
C ASP A 680 18.94 -17.18 21.55
N VAL A 681 18.66 -18.23 22.33
CA VAL A 681 17.67 -19.27 22.05
C VAL A 681 16.54 -19.14 23.06
N LEU A 682 15.31 -19.05 22.56
CA LEU A 682 14.10 -19.00 23.36
C LEU A 682 13.93 -20.28 24.17
N ASP A 683 13.62 -20.11 25.46
CA ASP A 683 13.12 -21.17 26.33
C ASP A 683 11.59 -21.20 26.20
N LEU A 684 11.08 -22.12 25.39
CA LEU A 684 9.64 -22.18 25.10
C LEU A 684 8.90 -23.00 26.17
N GLY A 685 9.53 -24.08 26.65
CA GLY A 685 8.95 -25.05 27.58
C GLY A 685 9.19 -24.78 29.07
N GLY A 686 8.54 -25.56 29.93
CA GLY A 686 8.72 -25.50 31.38
C GLY A 686 7.90 -24.43 32.12
N ALA A 687 8.07 -24.35 33.45
CA ALA A 687 7.26 -23.47 34.31
C ALA A 687 7.56 -21.97 34.13
N GLY A 688 8.74 -21.62 33.62
CA GLY A 688 9.16 -20.24 33.33
C GLY A 688 9.33 -19.94 31.83
N GLY A 689 8.92 -20.85 30.93
CA GLY A 689 9.08 -20.68 29.49
C GLY A 689 8.11 -19.67 28.88
N LEU A 690 8.47 -19.17 27.69
CA LEU A 690 7.73 -18.15 26.96
C LEU A 690 6.29 -18.57 26.67
N VAL A 691 6.04 -19.81 26.23
CA VAL A 691 4.70 -20.27 25.81
C VAL A 691 3.70 -20.15 26.96
N ARG A 692 4.10 -20.55 28.17
CA ARG A 692 3.23 -20.48 29.35
C ARG A 692 2.99 -19.04 29.78
N ALA A 693 4.03 -18.21 29.78
CA ALA A 693 3.92 -16.81 30.17
C ALA A 693 3.06 -16.00 29.18
N LEU A 694 3.26 -16.23 27.87
CA LEU A 694 2.47 -15.64 26.81
C LEU A 694 1.02 -16.13 26.86
N SER A 695 0.79 -17.43 27.08
CA SER A 695 -0.57 -18.00 27.25
C SER A 695 -1.31 -17.30 28.38
N ALA A 696 -0.67 -17.04 29.52
CA ALA A 696 -1.29 -16.35 30.64
C ALA A 696 -1.71 -14.90 30.30
N ALA A 697 -1.00 -14.25 29.37
CA ALA A 697 -1.29 -12.88 28.93
C ALA A 697 -2.40 -12.80 27.89
N CYS A 698 -2.47 -13.75 26.94
CA CYS A 698 -3.41 -13.70 25.81
C CYS A 698 -4.64 -14.63 25.97
N LEU A 699 -4.51 -15.71 26.76
CA LEU A 699 -5.51 -16.78 26.93
C LEU A 699 -5.53 -17.26 28.40
N PRO A 700 -6.10 -16.50 29.35
CA PRO A 700 -6.01 -16.79 30.79
C PRO A 700 -6.56 -18.17 31.22
N SER A 701 -7.38 -18.81 30.40
CA SER A 701 -8.03 -20.10 30.66
C SER A 701 -7.58 -21.25 29.74
N GLY A 702 -6.53 -21.06 28.92
CA GLY A 702 -6.06 -22.05 27.95
C GLY A 702 -4.54 -22.09 27.79
N GLU A 703 -4.06 -23.07 27.02
CA GLU A 703 -2.66 -23.13 26.54
C GLU A 703 -2.63 -22.75 25.06
N LEU A 704 -1.63 -21.98 24.66
CA LEU A 704 -1.43 -21.60 23.27
C LEU A 704 -1.18 -22.82 22.39
N SER A 705 -1.99 -22.96 21.35
CA SER A 705 -1.72 -23.93 20.29
C SER A 705 -0.57 -23.44 19.39
N PRO A 706 0.07 -24.30 18.57
CA PRO A 706 1.13 -23.88 17.65
C PRO A 706 0.66 -22.79 16.66
N GLY A 707 -0.55 -22.91 16.12
CA GLY A 707 -1.10 -21.89 15.23
C GLY A 707 -1.32 -20.55 15.94
N GLN A 708 -1.79 -20.57 17.18
CA GLN A 708 -1.97 -19.36 17.98
C GLN A 708 -0.64 -18.75 18.43
N PHE A 709 0.34 -19.58 18.81
CA PHE A 709 1.69 -19.13 19.16
C PHE A 709 2.37 -18.48 17.95
N ALA A 710 2.26 -19.09 16.77
CA ALA A 710 2.75 -18.51 15.52
C ALA A 710 2.07 -17.17 15.22
N LEU A 711 0.74 -17.08 15.41
CA LEU A 711 -0.02 -15.85 15.20
C LEU A 711 0.45 -14.70 16.10
N GLU A 712 0.74 -14.97 17.38
CA GLU A 712 1.30 -13.97 18.30
C GLU A 712 2.70 -13.51 17.86
N LEU A 713 3.53 -14.42 17.37
CA LEU A 713 4.87 -14.09 16.86
C LEU A 713 4.87 -13.39 15.50
N VAL A 714 3.72 -13.18 14.86
CA VAL A 714 3.64 -12.45 13.59
C VAL A 714 4.00 -10.99 13.81
N ASN A 715 5.15 -10.62 13.25
CA ASN A 715 5.51 -9.22 13.06
C ASN A 715 4.79 -8.73 11.80
N ALA A 716 3.80 -7.87 11.98
CA ALA A 716 3.05 -7.33 10.84
C ALA A 716 4.00 -6.46 9.98
N PRO A 717 3.83 -6.46 8.64
CA PRO A 717 4.57 -5.54 7.78
C PRO A 717 4.38 -4.11 8.27
N LEU A 718 5.45 -3.32 8.22
CA LEU A 718 5.41 -1.94 8.67
C LEU A 718 4.43 -1.13 7.81
N GLU A 719 3.54 -0.40 8.45
CA GLU A 719 2.64 0.56 7.80
C GLU A 719 2.92 1.95 8.36
N GLN A 720 3.24 2.89 7.47
CA GLN A 720 3.31 4.32 7.76
C GLN A 720 2.08 5.00 7.17
N LEU A 721 1.21 5.49 8.05
CA LEU A 721 0.05 6.28 7.67
C LEU A 721 0.40 7.77 7.70
N LEU A 722 0.11 8.48 6.61
CA LEU A 722 0.06 9.92 6.53
C LEU A 722 -1.41 10.32 6.55
N LEU A 723 -1.83 10.89 7.67
CA LEU A 723 -3.20 11.32 7.90
C LEU A 723 -3.27 12.85 7.95
N PRO A 724 -4.45 13.45 7.69
CA PRO A 724 -4.65 14.87 7.92
C PRO A 724 -4.37 15.22 9.39
N PRO A 725 -3.86 16.42 9.67
CA PRO A 725 -3.64 16.85 11.05
C PRO A 725 -4.96 16.77 11.81
N THR A 726 -4.95 15.98 12.88
CA THR A 726 -6.12 15.73 13.73
C THR A 726 -5.85 16.27 15.12
N VAL A 727 -6.73 17.16 15.58
CA VAL A 727 -6.74 17.65 16.95
C VAL A 727 -7.68 16.77 17.77
N ARG A 728 -7.12 16.15 18.81
CA ARG A 728 -7.89 15.45 19.83
C ARG A 728 -8.26 16.42 20.95
N ARG A 729 -9.52 16.37 21.40
CA ARG A 729 -10.00 17.04 22.61
C ARG A 729 -10.66 16.02 23.51
N ASP A 730 -10.02 15.71 24.63
CA ASP A 730 -10.58 14.79 25.62
C ASP A 730 -11.79 15.41 26.33
N CYS A 731 -12.69 14.55 26.79
CA CYS A 731 -13.82 14.97 27.62
C CYS A 731 -13.30 15.63 28.90
N VAL A 732 -13.76 16.83 29.21
CA VAL A 732 -13.38 17.58 30.42
C VAL A 732 -14.38 17.40 31.55
N ALA A 733 -15.62 17.02 31.25
CA ALA A 733 -16.65 16.71 32.24
C ALA A 733 -17.70 15.76 31.65
N ASP A 734 -18.15 14.78 32.43
CA ASP A 734 -19.21 13.86 32.06
C ASP A 734 -20.07 13.41 33.25
N THR A 735 -21.36 13.23 32.98
CA THR A 735 -22.31 12.80 34.02
C THR A 735 -23.60 12.28 33.39
N ILE A 736 -24.49 11.71 34.21
CA ILE A 736 -25.84 11.30 33.81
C ILE A 736 -26.91 12.07 34.56
N ALA A 737 -27.95 12.50 33.85
CA ALA A 737 -29.17 13.00 34.46
C ALA A 737 -30.24 11.89 34.45
N GLN A 738 -30.61 11.39 35.63
CA GLN A 738 -31.61 10.33 35.81
C GLN A 738 -32.93 10.85 36.41
N TYR A 739 -34.06 10.50 35.79
CA TYR A 739 -35.38 10.91 36.29
C TYR A 739 -35.65 10.38 37.70
N GLY A 740 -36.11 11.26 38.58
CA GLY A 740 -36.47 10.91 39.96
C GLY A 740 -35.27 10.66 40.89
N GLN A 741 -34.04 10.88 40.41
CA GLN A 741 -32.82 10.86 41.23
C GLN A 741 -32.25 12.28 41.40
N GLY A 742 -31.48 12.47 42.47
CA GLY A 742 -30.69 13.69 42.71
C GLY A 742 -29.48 13.76 41.79
N ALA A 743 -28.54 14.66 42.09
CA ALA A 743 -27.28 14.71 41.35
C ALA A 743 -26.47 13.42 41.59
N GLU A 744 -26.09 12.74 40.51
CA GLU A 744 -25.21 11.58 40.53
C GLU A 744 -23.81 12.06 40.08
N PHE A 745 -22.90 12.17 41.05
CA PHE A 745 -21.54 12.69 40.81
C PHE A 745 -20.67 11.65 40.10
N GLY A 746 -19.84 12.12 39.15
CA GLY A 746 -18.96 11.39 38.22
C GLY A 746 -17.95 10.42 38.87
N ALA A 747 -18.45 9.32 39.40
CA ALA A 747 -17.69 8.10 39.70
C ALA A 747 -18.33 6.87 39.03
N THR A 748 -19.35 7.10 38.19
CA THR A 748 -20.11 6.07 37.50
C THR A 748 -19.45 5.71 36.19
N ASP A 749 -18.56 4.72 36.24
CA ASP A 749 -18.13 3.96 35.07
C ASP A 749 -18.83 2.59 35.06
N PRO A 750 -19.61 2.25 34.02
CA PRO A 750 -19.93 3.04 32.83
C PRO A 750 -21.11 4.01 33.00
N LEU A 751 -21.16 5.06 32.19
CA LEU A 751 -22.32 5.92 32.02
C LEU A 751 -23.47 5.11 31.41
N LEU A 752 -24.63 5.10 32.09
CA LEU A 752 -25.79 4.33 31.67
C LEU A 752 -26.80 5.23 30.96
N VAL A 753 -27.09 4.95 29.69
CA VAL A 753 -28.06 5.71 28.88
C VAL A 753 -29.28 4.85 28.59
N LYS A 754 -30.46 5.36 28.96
CA LYS A 754 -31.75 4.70 28.72
C LYS A 754 -32.88 5.72 28.63
N ASN A 755 -33.92 5.43 27.85
CA ASN A 755 -35.06 6.33 27.69
C ASN A 755 -36.36 5.53 27.60
N GLU A 756 -37.20 5.60 28.63
CA GLU A 756 -38.55 5.00 28.65
C GLU A 756 -39.63 6.08 28.84
N GLY A 757 -39.28 7.35 28.60
CA GLY A 757 -40.19 8.48 28.77
C GLY A 757 -39.82 9.41 29.94
N PRO A 758 -40.38 10.63 29.95
CA PRO A 758 -39.96 11.72 30.85
C PRO A 758 -40.43 11.55 32.30
N SER A 759 -41.12 10.45 32.62
CA SER A 759 -41.63 10.13 33.95
C SER A 759 -41.17 8.76 34.47
N SER A 760 -40.26 8.09 33.75
CA SER A 760 -39.75 6.78 34.12
C SER A 760 -38.44 6.92 34.87
N THR A 761 -38.33 6.33 36.07
CA THR A 761 -37.13 6.42 36.92
C THR A 761 -35.90 5.71 36.33
N VAL A 762 -36.05 4.95 35.25
CA VAL A 762 -34.94 4.34 34.51
C VAL A 762 -34.47 5.19 33.33
N THR A 763 -35.12 6.32 33.05
CA THR A 763 -34.67 7.26 32.00
C THR A 763 -33.44 8.03 32.46
N ARG A 764 -32.36 7.91 31.69
CA ARG A 764 -31.02 8.49 31.90
C ARG A 764 -30.50 9.07 30.60
N ILE A 765 -29.98 10.30 30.67
CA ILE A 765 -29.32 10.99 29.56
C ILE A 765 -27.88 11.26 30.00
N ALA A 766 -26.89 10.88 29.18
CA ALA A 766 -25.50 11.22 29.46
C ALA A 766 -25.17 12.59 28.87
N TYR A 767 -24.36 13.37 29.57
CA TYR A 767 -23.86 14.67 29.15
C TYR A 767 -22.33 14.62 29.14
N LEU A 768 -21.73 15.11 28.05
CA LEU A 768 -20.29 15.17 27.84
C LEU A 768 -19.92 16.61 27.50
N ARG A 769 -18.80 17.12 28.04
CA ARG A 769 -18.26 18.44 27.72
C ARG A 769 -16.83 18.33 27.21
N PHE A 770 -16.50 19.19 26.25
CA PHE A 770 -15.17 19.28 25.66
C PHE A 770 -14.70 20.73 25.66
N ASP A 771 -13.40 20.92 25.87
CA ASP A 771 -12.72 22.20 25.69
C ASP A 771 -12.46 22.43 24.19
N THR A 772 -13.01 23.53 23.67
CA THR A 772 -12.86 23.95 22.27
C THR A 772 -11.93 25.15 22.10
N THR A 773 -11.21 25.55 23.16
CA THR A 773 -10.18 26.58 23.07
C THR A 773 -9.12 26.22 22.04
N GLN A 774 -8.64 27.24 21.33
CA GLN A 774 -7.59 27.15 20.31
C GLN A 774 -7.94 26.26 19.10
N LEU A 775 -9.21 25.91 18.89
CA LEU A 775 -9.63 25.32 17.63
C LEU A 775 -9.52 26.35 16.49
N PRO A 776 -9.16 25.93 15.27
CA PRO A 776 -9.07 26.83 14.14
C PRO A 776 -10.47 27.38 13.75
N PRO A 777 -10.54 28.45 12.95
CA PRO A 777 -11.81 29.01 12.47
C PRO A 777 -12.71 27.95 11.82
N PRO A 778 -14.05 28.10 11.84
CA PRO A 778 -14.99 27.12 11.30
C PRO A 778 -14.72 26.67 9.86
N GLU A 779 -14.23 27.56 8.99
CA GLU A 779 -13.83 27.23 7.62
C GLU A 779 -12.66 26.24 7.51
N GLN A 780 -11.83 26.14 8.56
CA GLN A 780 -10.68 25.24 8.62
C GLN A 780 -11.00 23.92 9.34
N ILE A 781 -12.18 23.77 9.93
CA ILE A 781 -12.60 22.50 10.53
C ILE A 781 -13.05 21.57 9.41
N GLY A 782 -12.29 20.52 9.11
CA GLY A 782 -12.59 19.54 8.05
C GLY A 782 -13.69 18.57 8.46
N LYS A 783 -13.40 17.72 9.45
CA LYS A 783 -14.32 16.70 9.99
C LYS A 783 -14.19 16.65 11.51
N ALA A 784 -15.29 16.57 12.24
CA ALA A 784 -15.30 16.46 13.69
C ALA A 784 -16.15 15.28 14.15
N LEU A 785 -15.50 14.27 14.71
CA LEU A 785 -16.14 13.06 15.22
C LEU A 785 -16.13 13.07 16.74
N LEU A 786 -17.30 12.99 17.37
CA LEU A 786 -17.41 12.59 18.77
C LEU A 786 -17.28 11.06 18.83
N ARG A 787 -16.26 10.59 19.55
CA ARG A 787 -15.97 9.18 19.74
C ARG A 787 -16.27 8.77 21.18
N VAL A 788 -17.08 7.73 21.34
CA VAL A 788 -17.40 7.14 22.64
C VAL A 788 -17.30 5.61 22.56
N TYR A 789 -16.73 4.98 23.57
CA TYR A 789 -16.65 3.51 23.63
C TYR A 789 -17.87 2.98 24.37
N ALA A 790 -18.69 2.17 23.69
CA ALA A 790 -20.00 1.78 24.21
C ALA A 790 -20.40 0.34 23.86
N ALA A 791 -21.28 -0.23 24.67
CA ALA A 791 -21.89 -1.55 24.47
C ALA A 791 -23.38 -1.55 24.85
N ALA A 792 -24.13 -2.48 24.29
CA ALA A 792 -25.49 -2.78 24.76
C ALA A 792 -25.42 -3.67 26.01
N GLN A 793 -26.26 -3.41 27.01
CA GLN A 793 -26.44 -4.33 28.15
C GLN A 793 -27.48 -5.42 27.87
N ASP A 794 -28.47 -5.14 27.02
CA ASP A 794 -29.60 -6.03 26.73
C ASP A 794 -29.61 -6.43 25.25
N GLU A 795 -30.18 -7.59 24.93
CA GLU A 795 -30.25 -8.09 23.55
C GLU A 795 -31.00 -7.14 22.59
N GLY A 796 -30.44 -7.02 21.38
CA GLY A 796 -31.01 -6.25 20.27
C GLY A 796 -30.28 -4.93 20.03
N ALA A 797 -29.95 -4.68 18.76
CA ALA A 797 -29.28 -3.44 18.35
C ALA A 797 -30.26 -2.25 18.38
N PHE A 798 -29.76 -1.07 18.75
CA PHE A 798 -30.53 0.17 18.81
C PHE A 798 -29.66 1.38 18.43
N ASP A 799 -30.32 2.50 18.16
CA ASP A 799 -29.63 3.74 17.81
C ASP A 799 -29.40 4.60 19.05
N LEU A 800 -28.14 4.97 19.27
CA LEU A 800 -27.75 6.00 20.20
C LEU A 800 -27.63 7.32 19.43
N LYS A 801 -28.10 8.41 20.03
CA LYS A 801 -28.25 9.71 19.39
C LYS A 801 -27.53 10.78 20.18
N ALA A 802 -26.75 11.60 19.49
CA ALA A 802 -26.10 12.77 20.03
C ALA A 802 -26.95 14.01 19.78
N TYR A 803 -27.17 14.81 20.82
CA TYR A 803 -27.95 16.05 20.79
C TYR A 803 -27.08 17.22 21.20
N ALA A 804 -27.30 18.36 20.54
CA ALA A 804 -26.73 19.63 21.00
C ALA A 804 -27.43 20.04 22.30
N THR A 805 -26.66 20.60 23.24
CA THR A 805 -27.19 21.05 24.52
C THR A 805 -26.41 22.24 25.07
N GLY A 806 -26.95 22.91 26.09
CA GLY A 806 -26.29 24.05 26.73
C GLY A 806 -25.06 23.64 27.55
N ASN A 807 -24.13 24.58 27.74
CA ASN A 807 -22.96 24.39 28.61
C ASN A 807 -23.23 24.82 30.06
N ASP A 808 -24.45 25.25 30.37
CA ASP A 808 -24.93 25.71 31.67
C ASP A 808 -25.25 24.54 32.62
N TRP A 809 -24.31 23.61 32.75
CA TRP A 809 -24.36 22.54 33.73
C TRP A 809 -23.04 22.42 34.49
N ASP A 810 -23.05 21.72 35.61
CA ASP A 810 -21.86 21.40 36.37
C ASP A 810 -21.91 19.91 36.71
N GLU A 811 -20.81 19.21 36.46
CA GLU A 811 -20.68 17.76 36.63
C GLU A 811 -21.10 17.30 38.02
N SER A 812 -20.86 18.13 39.04
CA SER A 812 -21.10 17.79 40.43
C SER A 812 -22.53 18.01 40.92
N THR A 813 -23.31 18.81 40.18
CA THR A 813 -24.64 19.24 40.59
C THR A 813 -25.74 18.91 39.58
N LEU A 814 -25.40 18.27 38.45
CA LEU A 814 -26.36 17.93 37.42
C LEU A 814 -27.35 16.86 37.91
N ALA A 815 -28.63 17.20 37.88
CA ALA A 815 -29.76 16.34 38.22
C ALA A 815 -30.86 16.49 37.14
N TRP A 816 -31.87 15.63 37.18
CA TRP A 816 -32.96 15.70 36.19
C TRP A 816 -33.68 17.05 36.16
N ALA A 817 -33.79 17.71 37.31
CA ALA A 817 -34.54 18.96 37.47
C ALA A 817 -33.83 20.19 36.88
N ASN A 818 -32.50 20.18 36.81
CA ASN A 818 -31.69 21.30 36.31
C ASN A 818 -30.90 20.95 35.03
N LYS A 819 -31.15 19.78 34.42
CA LYS A 819 -30.48 19.38 33.18
C LYS A 819 -30.79 20.35 32.02
N PRO A 820 -29.79 20.71 31.19
CA PRO A 820 -30.01 21.53 30.01
C PRO A 820 -30.96 20.87 29.00
N ALA A 821 -31.64 21.69 28.21
CA ALA A 821 -32.52 21.22 27.15
C ALA A 821 -31.71 20.59 25.99
N LEU A 822 -32.28 19.55 25.37
CA LEU A 822 -31.72 18.95 24.16
C LEU A 822 -32.28 19.64 22.92
N SER A 823 -31.51 19.68 21.84
CA SER A 823 -31.99 20.11 20.53
C SER A 823 -33.19 19.28 20.05
N ALA A 824 -34.06 19.89 19.24
CA ALA A 824 -35.28 19.22 18.74
C ALA A 824 -34.97 18.00 17.84
N SER A 825 -33.81 17.99 17.19
CA SER A 825 -33.31 16.88 16.37
C SER A 825 -31.90 16.51 16.81
N PRO A 826 -31.51 15.23 16.71
CA PRO A 826 -30.14 14.81 17.00
C PRO A 826 -29.17 15.41 15.98
N VAL A 827 -27.96 15.73 16.43
CA VAL A 827 -26.84 16.18 15.60
C VAL A 827 -26.25 15.00 14.82
N ALA A 828 -26.17 13.83 15.47
CA ALA A 828 -25.65 12.62 14.88
C ALA A 828 -26.29 11.38 15.52
N THR A 829 -26.23 10.25 14.83
CA THR A 829 -26.76 8.96 15.29
C THR A 829 -25.76 7.86 14.99
N ALA A 830 -25.52 6.97 15.96
CA ALA A 830 -24.65 5.81 15.80
C ALA A 830 -25.37 4.54 16.29
N ARG A 831 -25.07 3.41 15.66
CA ARG A 831 -25.71 2.12 15.96
C ARG A 831 -24.93 1.39 17.05
N VAL A 832 -25.60 1.05 18.15
CA VAL A 832 -25.05 0.17 19.19
C VAL A 832 -25.25 -1.28 18.77
N GLY A 833 -24.18 -2.08 18.83
CA GLY A 833 -24.13 -3.47 18.39
C GLY A 833 -24.77 -4.47 19.36
N ALA A 834 -24.22 -5.68 19.41
CA ALA A 834 -24.70 -6.77 20.26
C ALA A 834 -24.37 -6.55 21.76
N VAL A 835 -24.94 -7.39 22.62
CA VAL A 835 -24.73 -7.37 24.08
C VAL A 835 -23.25 -7.57 24.40
N ASP A 836 -22.72 -6.74 25.31
CA ASP A 836 -21.34 -6.74 25.79
C ASP A 836 -20.26 -6.62 24.67
N ALA A 837 -20.67 -6.29 23.44
CA ALA A 837 -19.77 -6.03 22.33
C ALA A 837 -19.34 -4.56 22.34
N TRP A 838 -18.36 -4.25 23.19
CA TRP A 838 -17.79 -2.90 23.29
C TRP A 838 -17.12 -2.46 22.00
N ALA A 839 -17.50 -1.29 21.51
CA ALA A 839 -16.97 -0.71 20.28
C ALA A 839 -16.96 0.81 20.33
N TRP A 840 -16.04 1.42 19.57
CA TRP A 840 -16.06 2.86 19.31
C TRP A 840 -17.28 3.20 18.45
N LEU A 841 -18.13 4.08 18.97
CA LEU A 841 -19.20 4.73 18.24
C LEU A 841 -18.73 6.12 17.81
N GLU A 842 -18.92 6.42 16.54
CA GLU A 842 -18.55 7.70 15.94
C GLU A 842 -19.79 8.51 15.60
N PHE A 843 -19.83 9.73 16.09
CA PHE A 843 -20.89 10.69 15.84
C PHE A 843 -20.31 11.86 15.05
N ASP A 844 -20.71 12.01 13.78
CA ASP A 844 -20.29 13.15 12.97
C ASP A 844 -21.00 14.43 13.43
N ILE A 845 -20.29 15.24 14.21
CA ILE A 845 -20.77 16.51 14.75
C ILE A 845 -20.19 17.71 14.01
N THR A 846 -19.62 17.50 12.81
CA THR A 846 -18.92 18.54 12.04
C THR A 846 -19.76 19.80 11.84
N ALA A 847 -21.02 19.64 11.42
CA ALA A 847 -21.92 20.76 11.22
C ALA A 847 -22.22 21.53 12.52
N HIS A 848 -22.28 20.83 13.65
CA HIS A 848 -22.55 21.43 14.95
C HIS A 848 -21.33 22.18 15.49
N LEU A 849 -20.13 21.58 15.39
CA LEU A 849 -18.89 22.23 15.81
C LEU A 849 -18.59 23.47 14.96
N ARG A 850 -18.85 23.46 13.64
CA ARG A 850 -18.68 24.64 12.77
C ARG A 850 -19.64 25.80 13.11
N GLN A 851 -20.78 25.52 13.75
CA GLN A 851 -21.73 26.53 14.19
C GLN A 851 -21.46 27.00 15.63
N HIS A 852 -20.55 26.34 16.34
CA HIS A 852 -20.19 26.67 17.71
C HIS A 852 -19.23 27.86 17.76
N SER A 853 -19.45 28.78 18.72
CA SER A 853 -18.68 30.03 18.85
C SER A 853 -18.17 30.30 20.27
N GLY A 854 -17.94 29.25 21.06
CA GLY A 854 -17.43 29.34 22.43
C GLY A 854 -16.21 28.44 22.70
N ASP A 855 -15.74 28.51 23.95
CA ASP A 855 -14.58 27.78 24.45
C ASP A 855 -14.94 26.39 25.02
N GLU A 856 -16.23 26.08 25.12
CA GLU A 856 -16.71 24.78 25.61
C GLU A 856 -17.84 24.25 24.72
N LEU A 857 -17.84 22.96 24.42
CA LEU A 857 -18.90 22.30 23.68
C LEU A 857 -19.50 21.15 24.51
N SER A 858 -20.81 21.21 24.76
CA SER A 858 -21.54 20.12 25.40
C SER A 858 -22.39 19.33 24.41
N VAL A 859 -22.31 18.00 24.51
CA VAL A 859 -23.13 17.06 23.74
C VAL A 859 -23.81 16.10 24.72
N ALA A 860 -25.10 15.83 24.49
CA ALA A 860 -25.84 14.87 25.27
C ALA A 860 -26.16 13.61 24.46
N LEU A 861 -26.05 12.44 25.09
CA LEU A 861 -26.36 11.15 24.49
C LEU A 861 -27.66 10.59 25.06
N SER A 862 -28.58 10.25 24.16
CA SER A 862 -29.86 9.63 24.49
C SER A 862 -30.25 8.63 23.41
N LYS A 863 -31.28 7.82 23.66
CA LYS A 863 -31.82 6.86 22.69
C LYS A 863 -33.33 7.07 22.51
N ASP A 864 -33.90 6.47 21.48
CA ASP A 864 -35.35 6.50 21.27
C ASP A 864 -36.12 5.80 22.38
N GLN A 865 -37.32 6.32 22.68
CA GLN A 865 -38.23 5.74 23.68
C GLN A 865 -38.72 4.34 23.30
N ALA A 866 -38.78 4.02 22.01
CA ALA A 866 -39.22 2.73 21.52
C ALA A 866 -38.19 1.60 21.77
N ALA A 867 -36.90 1.94 21.85
CA ALA A 867 -35.84 0.99 22.22
C ALA A 867 -35.93 0.72 23.73
N ARG A 868 -35.91 -0.53 24.17
CA ARG A 868 -35.97 -0.87 25.61
C ARG A 868 -34.61 -1.16 26.24
N GLN A 869 -33.60 -1.32 25.39
CA GLN A 869 -32.24 -1.67 25.74
C GLN A 869 -31.52 -0.53 26.47
N LEU A 870 -30.53 -0.89 27.29
CA LEU A 870 -29.66 0.05 27.95
C LEU A 870 -28.29 0.13 27.23
N ALA A 871 -27.81 1.35 26.99
CA ALA A 871 -26.44 1.61 26.54
C ALA A 871 -25.52 1.83 27.74
N ARG A 872 -24.35 1.21 27.71
CA ARG A 872 -23.23 1.43 28.62
C ARG A 872 -22.14 2.16 27.84
N ILE A 873 -21.64 3.27 28.36
CA ILE A 873 -20.63 4.10 27.73
C ILE A 873 -19.49 4.30 28.73
N ILE A 874 -18.24 4.11 28.31
CA ILE A 874 -17.08 4.39 29.17
C ILE A 874 -17.07 5.86 29.56
N SER A 875 -16.85 6.13 30.85
CA SER A 875 -16.76 7.50 31.38
C SER A 875 -15.33 8.04 31.29
N ARG A 876 -15.15 9.33 31.58
CA ARG A 876 -13.86 10.01 31.65
C ARG A 876 -12.97 9.48 32.78
N GLU A 877 -13.56 8.92 33.84
CA GLU A 877 -12.83 8.35 34.99
C GLU A 877 -12.16 7.01 34.67
N ALA A 878 -12.50 6.37 33.55
CA ALA A 878 -11.90 5.10 33.15
C ALA A 878 -10.41 5.26 32.81
N ALA A 879 -9.63 4.19 33.01
CA ALA A 879 -8.19 4.20 32.73
C ALA A 879 -7.85 4.25 31.23
N ALA A 880 -8.76 3.83 30.36
CA ALA A 880 -8.62 3.80 28.90
C ALA A 880 -9.98 4.05 28.24
N ASP A 881 -9.97 4.28 26.92
CA ASP A 881 -11.17 4.40 26.06
C ASP A 881 -12.14 5.55 26.42
N GLN A 882 -11.59 6.61 27.02
CA GLN A 882 -12.34 7.80 27.42
C GLN A 882 -12.98 8.52 26.20
N PRO A 883 -14.17 9.11 26.37
CA PRO A 883 -14.81 9.94 25.35
C PRO A 883 -13.91 11.10 24.88
N HIS A 884 -13.85 11.34 23.57
CA HIS A 884 -13.07 12.45 23.00
C HIS A 884 -13.66 12.95 21.68
N LEU A 885 -13.31 14.17 21.29
CA LEU A 885 -13.50 14.68 19.94
C LEU A 885 -12.22 14.45 19.13
N SER A 886 -12.41 13.99 17.89
CA SER A 886 -11.37 13.87 16.86
C SER A 886 -11.69 14.85 15.74
N ILE A 887 -10.87 15.90 15.60
CA ILE A 887 -11.13 17.03 14.71
C ILE A 887 -10.04 17.12 13.65
N THR A 888 -10.37 16.77 12.41
CA THR A 888 -9.50 16.99 11.25
C THR A 888 -9.48 18.46 10.87
N ILE A 889 -8.29 19.04 10.70
CA ILE A 889 -8.09 20.42 10.25
C ILE A 889 -7.79 20.43 8.75
N THR A 890 -8.51 21.28 8.02
CA THR A 890 -8.27 21.66 6.62
C THR A 890 -7.57 23.00 6.60
N GLN A 891 -6.49 23.13 5.84
CA GLN A 891 -5.83 24.43 5.70
C GLN A 891 -6.68 25.40 4.88
N PRO A 892 -6.61 26.72 5.17
CA PRO A 892 -7.31 27.72 4.39
C PRO A 892 -6.75 27.75 2.96
N THR A 893 -7.65 27.78 1.97
CA THR A 893 -7.31 28.42 0.69
C THR A 893 -7.09 29.89 1.00
N LEU A 894 -5.85 30.38 0.90
CA LEU A 894 -5.60 31.81 0.84
C LEU A 894 -6.48 32.37 -0.29
N ASN A 895 -7.51 33.13 0.09
CA ASN A 895 -8.41 33.76 -0.87
C ASN A 895 -7.56 34.56 -1.86
N SER A 896 -7.66 34.23 -3.14
CA SER A 896 -7.13 34.97 -4.29
C SER A 896 -7.91 36.28 -4.50
N GLY A 897 -8.18 37.01 -3.42
CA GLY A 897 -9.17 38.08 -3.36
C GLY A 897 -8.75 39.18 -2.42
N GLU A 898 -7.51 39.64 -2.53
CA GLU A 898 -7.12 41.00 -2.17
C GLU A 898 -5.74 41.28 -2.78
N GLU A 899 -5.72 41.63 -4.06
CA GLU A 899 -4.75 42.56 -4.63
C GLU A 899 -5.32 43.11 -5.94
N ARG A 900 -5.38 44.44 -6.01
CA ARG A 900 -5.88 45.26 -7.12
C ARG A 900 -4.81 45.45 -8.19
#